data_AF-A0A1I1CP91-F1
#
_entry.id   AF-A0A1I1CP91-F1
#
_cell.length_a   1.000
_cell.length_b   1.000
_cell.length_c   1.000
_cell.angle_alpha   90.00
_cell.angle_beta   90.00
_cell.angle_gamma   90.00
#
_symmetry.space_group_name_H-M   'P 1'
#
loop_
_entity.id
_entity.type
_entity.pdbx_description
1 polymer ?
#
loop_
_entity_poly.entity_id
_entity_poly.type
_entity_poly.pdbx_seq_one_letter_code
_entity_poly.pdbx_strand_id
1 'polypeptide(L)'
;MFKTFIKLRILLLTVAILATQAGIAMPQAQVASAAINGLGQKPYMGWSSYSMQVYSGSNPFITAAQIKAQSDAMHATLQSHGYEYINIDAGWNGSMDGFGRPIPSTTLYPNGFQDVIDYVHDNGQKIGIYLIPGLSKDAYNANLPIYGTTSCHMQDIAVQPLTTADYWNIGYKIDFSNPCAQSYVNSIADLIASWGIDFVKFDSVTPGSGHNDTSIDARGDVKAWATALAPHGIWFELSWALDHNYVDYWKQYANGWRVDWDVEAYQPGVKLTEWNNIARLFPDAETWWRDARPGGWNDFDSLNVGNGAMDGLTQDERRTAMTLWSMSSAQLYTGNDLTNLDSFGIGLLTNDEVIAVNQAGRPAHPVSTATNQQVWYANNGDGSYTVALFNLGSASATVTANWSDIGLYGSATVRDLWTHTDLGKFATGYSAVNLAPHASRMLRVVTNGGANVVNDDDTGISYTGSWQRSWNRGLGDFKDDVHYTQANGDYFEFKFNGTGIDLYTEKDSSQGNVDVYIDGVLKQTVNTYNATRQTQQKVYSASGLSNGVHTLKAVKKTGTYMLLDKLSFNVAAPIEANDTDAGFTYSGSWSTSTARGFGDYNDDVHYTMTNNDYFQYAFNGTGVDLVTEKDSAQGDIDIYVDGVFKQTVSTYNATRLAQQTVYSIRGLASGSHTIKAVKKSGTYMLLDKLNVRSSRIQLNNTDSGITYSGSWSLNAGRGYGDYNDDVHFTAANNDYMQYTFNGTGIEMLGEKASDQGNVDIYIDNVLQTTANTYNATRLVNQSIYSVNGLNAGSHTIKAVKKTGSYMLVDSLRVTP
;
A
#
# COMPACT_ATOMS: atom_id res chain seq x y z
N MET A 1 -41.06 -16.86 49.02
CA MET A 1 -40.61 -16.46 47.67
C MET A 1 -39.10 -16.25 47.53
N PHE A 2 -38.32 -16.00 48.59
CA PHE A 2 -36.87 -15.74 48.48
C PHE A 2 -35.96 -16.99 48.33
N LYS A 3 -36.46 -18.20 48.64
CA LYS A 3 -35.66 -19.45 48.56
C LYS A 3 -35.70 -20.12 47.17
N THR A 4 -36.62 -19.74 46.29
CA THR A 4 -36.75 -20.31 44.93
C THR A 4 -35.82 -19.61 43.92
N PHE A 5 -35.50 -18.33 44.14
CA PHE A 5 -34.62 -17.55 43.27
C PHE A 5 -33.12 -17.93 43.38
N ILE A 6 -32.69 -18.45 44.54
CA ILE A 6 -31.29 -18.88 44.74
C ILE A 6 -31.01 -20.21 44.03
N LYS A 7 -31.99 -21.14 43.99
CA LYS A 7 -31.83 -22.41 43.28
C LYS A 7 -31.81 -22.24 41.75
N LEU A 8 -32.50 -21.25 41.21
CA LEU A 8 -32.47 -20.96 39.76
C LEU A 8 -31.16 -20.31 39.32
N ARG A 9 -30.53 -19.46 40.16
CA ARG A 9 -29.20 -18.88 39.89
C ARG A 9 -28.07 -19.88 40.00
N ILE A 10 -28.16 -20.86 40.91
CA ILE A 10 -27.15 -21.92 41.01
C ILE A 10 -27.27 -22.88 39.82
N LEU A 11 -28.48 -23.21 39.35
CA LEU A 11 -28.67 -24.07 38.16
C LEU A 11 -28.23 -23.38 36.85
N LEU A 12 -28.42 -22.06 36.72
CA LEU A 12 -27.89 -21.27 35.59
C LEU A 12 -26.36 -21.12 35.64
N LEU A 13 -25.75 -21.08 36.83
CA LEU A 13 -24.28 -21.09 36.97
C LEU A 13 -23.67 -22.48 36.63
N THR A 14 -24.34 -23.59 36.96
CA THR A 14 -23.81 -24.92 36.60
C THR A 14 -23.98 -25.24 35.11
N VAL A 15 -24.99 -24.68 34.41
CA VAL A 15 -25.08 -24.80 32.95
C VAL A 15 -24.06 -23.90 32.25
N ALA A 16 -23.71 -22.73 32.81
CA ALA A 16 -22.62 -21.89 32.31
C ALA A 16 -21.23 -22.51 32.54
N ILE A 17 -21.03 -23.26 33.63
CA ILE A 17 -19.74 -23.92 33.95
C ILE A 17 -19.58 -25.29 33.25
N LEU A 18 -20.68 -25.89 32.74
CA LEU A 18 -20.61 -27.07 31.87
C LEU A 18 -20.57 -26.71 30.37
N ALA A 19 -20.95 -25.49 29.99
CA ALA A 19 -20.75 -24.96 28.64
C ALA A 19 -19.30 -24.47 28.39
N THR A 20 -18.47 -24.30 29.43
CA THR A 20 -17.03 -23.98 29.30
C THR A 20 -16.14 -25.21 29.10
N GLN A 21 -16.70 -26.43 29.09
CA GLN A 21 -15.99 -27.67 28.73
C GLN A 21 -16.45 -28.31 27.41
N ALA A 22 -17.50 -27.79 26.79
CA ALA A 22 -17.72 -27.97 25.36
C ALA A 22 -17.04 -26.79 24.68
N GLY A 23 -15.81 -26.99 24.18
CA GLY A 23 -15.15 -26.02 23.33
C GLY A 23 -16.08 -25.69 22.17
N ILE A 24 -16.76 -24.54 22.26
CA ILE A 24 -17.35 -23.89 21.10
C ILE A 24 -16.12 -23.58 20.25
N ALA A 25 -15.87 -24.40 19.24
CA ALA A 25 -14.87 -24.14 18.24
C ALA A 25 -15.26 -22.79 17.63
N MET A 26 -14.56 -21.74 18.06
CA MET A 26 -14.59 -20.46 17.37
C MET A 26 -14.10 -20.70 15.94
N PRO A 27 -14.58 -19.93 14.94
CA PRO A 27 -14.19 -20.15 13.56
C PRO A 27 -12.67 -20.07 13.44
N GLN A 28 -12.04 -21.17 13.06
CA GLN A 28 -10.62 -21.24 12.76
C GLN A 28 -10.48 -21.06 11.25
N ALA A 29 -9.92 -19.93 10.82
CA ALA A 29 -9.53 -19.73 9.43
C ALA A 29 -8.02 -19.97 9.30
N GLN A 30 -7.62 -20.77 8.30
CA GLN A 30 -6.22 -20.95 7.95
C GLN A 30 -5.75 -19.73 7.15
N VAL A 31 -4.53 -19.26 7.36
CA VAL A 31 -3.94 -18.22 6.48
C VAL A 31 -3.44 -18.88 5.19
N ALA A 32 -4.30 -19.07 4.18
CA ALA A 32 -3.85 -19.64 2.90
C ALA A 32 -3.00 -18.65 2.09
N SER A 33 -1.99 -19.16 1.41
CA SER A 33 -1.13 -18.44 0.44
C SER A 33 -1.73 -18.52 -0.97
N ALA A 34 -1.71 -17.40 -1.71
CA ALA A 34 -2.17 -17.39 -3.10
C ALA A 34 -1.19 -18.12 -4.05
N ALA A 35 -1.65 -18.51 -5.24
CA ALA A 35 -0.84 -19.16 -6.27
C ALA A 35 0.32 -18.25 -6.73
N ILE A 36 1.56 -18.64 -6.45
CA ILE A 36 2.76 -17.91 -6.90
C ILE A 36 3.09 -18.35 -8.34
N ASN A 37 2.26 -17.94 -9.31
CA ASN A 37 2.50 -18.16 -10.75
C ASN A 37 3.21 -16.96 -11.42
N GLY A 38 3.48 -15.89 -10.67
CA GLY A 38 4.19 -14.70 -11.14
C GLY A 38 3.31 -13.62 -11.80
N LEU A 39 2.04 -13.91 -12.12
CA LEU A 39 1.15 -12.95 -12.79
C LEU A 39 0.51 -11.97 -11.81
N GLY A 40 -0.01 -12.47 -10.68
CA GLY A 40 -0.73 -11.67 -9.67
C GLY A 40 0.14 -10.82 -8.76
N GLN A 41 1.33 -10.35 -9.17
CA GLN A 41 2.18 -9.52 -8.29
C GLN A 41 1.59 -8.15 -7.99
N LYS A 42 0.72 -7.65 -8.88
CA LYS A 42 -0.08 -6.44 -8.72
C LYS A 42 -1.49 -6.71 -9.25
N PRO A 43 -2.52 -5.98 -8.78
CA PRO A 43 -3.83 -6.04 -9.40
C PRO A 43 -3.72 -5.56 -10.85
N TYR A 44 -4.38 -6.25 -11.77
CA TYR A 44 -4.33 -5.87 -13.19
C TYR A 44 -5.09 -4.57 -13.45
N MET A 45 -4.72 -3.88 -14.51
CA MET A 45 -5.34 -2.63 -14.95
C MET A 45 -5.78 -2.75 -16.41
N GLY A 46 -7.02 -2.38 -16.74
CA GLY A 46 -7.49 -2.57 -18.11
C GLY A 46 -8.92 -2.11 -18.40
N TRP A 47 -9.58 -2.86 -19.28
CA TRP A 47 -10.93 -2.60 -19.73
C TRP A 47 -11.65 -3.93 -20.00
N SER A 48 -12.97 -3.96 -19.76
CA SER A 48 -13.83 -5.10 -20.11
C SER A 48 -15.05 -4.66 -20.91
N SER A 49 -15.46 -5.46 -21.90
CA SER A 49 -16.57 -5.12 -22.77
C SER A 49 -17.96 -5.16 -22.11
N TYR A 50 -18.12 -5.84 -20.98
CA TYR A 50 -19.45 -6.20 -20.47
C TYR A 50 -20.36 -4.99 -20.22
N SER A 51 -19.88 -3.96 -19.52
CA SER A 51 -20.72 -2.81 -19.17
C SER A 51 -21.15 -2.01 -20.41
N MET A 52 -20.29 -1.89 -21.43
CA MET A 52 -20.68 -1.34 -22.73
C MET A 52 -21.77 -2.18 -23.40
N GLN A 53 -21.67 -3.51 -23.34
CA GLN A 53 -22.69 -4.40 -23.91
C GLN A 53 -24.03 -4.23 -23.19
N VAL A 54 -24.03 -4.18 -21.86
CA VAL A 54 -25.24 -3.93 -21.04
C VAL A 54 -25.84 -2.57 -21.39
N TYR A 55 -25.03 -1.52 -21.53
CA TYR A 55 -25.49 -0.20 -21.94
C TYR A 55 -26.12 -0.21 -23.33
N SER A 56 -25.57 -0.98 -24.27
CA SER A 56 -26.13 -1.12 -25.62
C SER A 56 -27.31 -2.10 -25.73
N GLY A 57 -27.72 -2.76 -24.64
CA GLY A 57 -28.85 -3.68 -24.61
C GLY A 57 -28.53 -5.15 -24.88
N SER A 58 -27.28 -5.57 -24.66
CA SER A 58 -26.74 -6.94 -24.76
C SER A 58 -26.88 -7.64 -26.13
N ASN A 59 -27.42 -6.96 -27.14
CA ASN A 59 -27.48 -7.41 -28.53
C ASN A 59 -27.53 -6.20 -29.48
N PRO A 60 -26.56 -6.05 -30.41
CA PRO A 60 -25.47 -6.99 -30.70
C PRO A 60 -24.36 -6.98 -29.65
N PHE A 61 -23.71 -8.13 -29.47
CA PHE A 61 -22.44 -8.26 -28.72
C PHE A 61 -21.33 -7.45 -29.40
N ILE A 62 -20.26 -7.19 -28.66
CA ILE A 62 -19.18 -6.33 -29.14
C ILE A 62 -18.46 -6.92 -30.36
N THR A 63 -18.17 -6.06 -31.34
CA THR A 63 -17.56 -6.45 -32.62
C THR A 63 -16.04 -6.22 -32.64
N ALA A 64 -15.35 -6.85 -33.60
CA ALA A 64 -13.92 -6.62 -33.86
C ALA A 64 -13.55 -5.13 -33.96
N ALA A 65 -14.33 -4.34 -34.70
CA ALA A 65 -14.06 -2.93 -34.92
C ALA A 65 -14.17 -2.11 -33.61
N GLN A 66 -15.14 -2.43 -32.77
CA GLN A 66 -15.30 -1.78 -31.47
C GLN A 66 -14.13 -2.12 -30.55
N ILE A 67 -13.73 -3.39 -30.46
CA ILE A 67 -12.59 -3.82 -29.64
C ILE A 67 -11.31 -3.08 -30.05
N LYS A 68 -11.02 -3.02 -31.36
CA LYS A 68 -9.86 -2.28 -31.89
C LYS A 68 -9.90 -0.80 -31.52
N ALA A 69 -11.08 -0.16 -31.59
CA ALA A 69 -11.23 1.23 -31.19
C ALA A 69 -11.00 1.46 -29.68
N GLN A 70 -11.42 0.52 -28.82
CA GLN A 70 -11.13 0.58 -27.39
C GLN A 70 -9.63 0.38 -27.10
N SER A 71 -8.98 -0.54 -27.82
CA SER A 71 -7.53 -0.77 -27.75
C SER A 71 -6.75 0.50 -28.12
N ASP A 72 -7.09 1.16 -29.23
CA ASP A 72 -6.46 2.42 -29.66
C ASP A 72 -6.69 3.55 -28.63
N ALA A 73 -7.91 3.65 -28.10
CA ALA A 73 -8.25 4.66 -27.10
C ALA A 73 -7.46 4.45 -25.79
N MET A 74 -7.37 3.21 -25.31
CA MET A 74 -6.54 2.86 -24.15
C MET A 74 -5.07 3.22 -24.39
N HIS A 75 -4.53 2.86 -25.56
CA HIS A 75 -3.15 3.15 -25.93
C HIS A 75 -2.85 4.65 -25.88
N ALA A 76 -3.76 5.47 -26.40
CA ALA A 76 -3.61 6.91 -26.45
C ALA A 76 -3.78 7.63 -25.10
N THR A 77 -4.49 7.03 -24.13
CA THR A 77 -4.94 7.74 -22.92
C THR A 77 -4.51 7.11 -21.61
N LEU A 78 -4.71 5.80 -21.43
CA LEU A 78 -4.56 5.14 -20.14
C LEU A 78 -3.28 4.28 -20.05
N GLN A 79 -2.75 3.80 -21.19
CA GLN A 79 -1.67 2.82 -21.19
C GLN A 79 -0.37 3.35 -20.58
N SER A 80 -0.06 4.64 -20.70
CA SER A 80 1.09 5.26 -20.02
C SER A 80 1.00 5.24 -18.49
N HIS A 81 -0.19 5.00 -17.95
CA HIS A 81 -0.48 4.90 -16.52
C HIS A 81 -0.63 3.44 -16.03
N GLY A 82 -0.36 2.45 -16.90
CA GLY A 82 -0.29 1.03 -16.53
C GLY A 82 -1.46 0.16 -17.00
N TYR A 83 -2.48 0.72 -17.66
CA TYR A 83 -3.60 -0.06 -18.22
C TYR A 83 -3.13 -0.87 -19.43
N GLU A 84 -3.25 -2.19 -19.37
CA GLU A 84 -2.71 -3.09 -20.40
C GLU A 84 -3.65 -4.21 -20.84
N TYR A 85 -4.77 -4.47 -20.15
CA TYR A 85 -5.67 -5.59 -20.49
C TYR A 85 -6.92 -5.12 -21.25
N ILE A 86 -7.22 -5.77 -22.39
CA ILE A 86 -8.47 -5.66 -23.15
C ILE A 86 -9.22 -6.99 -23.02
N ASN A 87 -10.22 -7.04 -22.14
CA ASN A 87 -11.00 -8.24 -21.86
C ASN A 87 -12.30 -8.25 -22.68
N ILE A 88 -12.45 -9.26 -23.54
CA ILE A 88 -13.67 -9.51 -24.30
C ILE A 88 -14.56 -10.42 -23.44
N ASP A 89 -15.61 -9.83 -22.88
CA ASP A 89 -16.56 -10.53 -22.01
C ASP A 89 -17.52 -11.44 -22.84
N ALA A 90 -18.63 -11.87 -22.24
CA ALA A 90 -19.57 -12.82 -22.82
C ALA A 90 -20.02 -12.44 -24.24
N GLY A 91 -20.14 -13.46 -25.10
CA GLY A 91 -20.68 -13.34 -26.47
C GLY A 91 -19.64 -13.41 -27.60
N TRP A 92 -18.36 -13.61 -27.30
CA TRP A 92 -17.30 -13.72 -28.33
C TRP A 92 -17.42 -15.02 -29.17
N ASN A 93 -17.77 -16.15 -28.56
CA ASN A 93 -17.87 -17.43 -29.26
C ASN A 93 -19.22 -17.58 -29.98
N GLY A 94 -19.20 -18.17 -31.18
CA GLY A 94 -20.41 -18.40 -31.98
C GLY A 94 -20.87 -19.85 -32.04
N SER A 95 -19.96 -20.80 -31.82
CA SER A 95 -20.26 -22.24 -31.84
C SER A 95 -19.12 -23.01 -31.15
N MET A 96 -18.99 -24.31 -31.45
CA MET A 96 -17.89 -25.19 -31.04
C MET A 96 -17.37 -25.99 -32.24
N ASP A 97 -16.12 -26.47 -32.16
CA ASP A 97 -15.54 -27.36 -33.16
C ASP A 97 -16.00 -28.83 -32.99
N GLY A 98 -15.50 -29.72 -33.84
CA GLY A 98 -15.82 -31.16 -33.81
C GLY A 98 -15.34 -31.91 -32.56
N PHE A 99 -14.65 -31.22 -31.64
CA PHE A 99 -14.19 -31.74 -30.35
C PHE A 99 -14.84 -31.00 -29.18
N GLY A 100 -15.91 -30.23 -29.43
CA GLY A 100 -16.64 -29.47 -28.44
C GLY A 100 -15.89 -28.28 -27.84
N ARG A 101 -14.80 -27.82 -28.47
CA ARG A 101 -14.05 -26.64 -28.02
C ARG A 101 -14.69 -25.37 -28.61
N PRO A 102 -14.83 -24.27 -27.85
CA PRO A 102 -15.49 -23.05 -28.34
C PRO A 102 -14.74 -22.43 -29.52
N ILE A 103 -15.48 -21.93 -30.52
CA ILE A 103 -14.91 -21.20 -31.67
C ILE A 103 -15.46 -19.76 -31.75
N PRO A 104 -14.63 -18.78 -32.12
CA PRO A 104 -15.05 -17.39 -32.26
C PRO A 104 -16.18 -17.20 -33.27
N SER A 105 -17.05 -16.22 -33.02
CA SER A 105 -18.13 -15.85 -33.94
C SER A 105 -17.57 -15.25 -35.24
N THR A 106 -17.83 -15.90 -36.38
CA THR A 106 -17.44 -15.37 -37.71
C THR A 106 -18.24 -14.12 -38.09
N THR A 107 -19.38 -13.87 -37.45
CA THR A 107 -20.18 -12.66 -37.62
C THR A 107 -19.55 -11.46 -36.92
N LEU A 108 -19.05 -11.66 -35.69
CA LEU A 108 -18.40 -10.59 -34.91
C LEU A 108 -16.97 -10.32 -35.37
N TYR A 109 -16.30 -11.36 -35.88
CA TYR A 109 -14.91 -11.34 -36.34
C TYR A 109 -14.80 -11.79 -37.81
N PRO A 110 -15.30 -11.00 -38.78
CA PRO A 110 -15.35 -11.38 -40.19
C PRO A 110 -13.97 -11.59 -40.84
N ASN A 111 -12.91 -11.01 -40.27
CA ASN A 111 -11.52 -11.22 -40.69
C ASN A 111 -10.79 -12.31 -39.89
N GLY A 112 -11.52 -13.06 -39.05
CA GLY A 112 -10.96 -13.99 -38.08
C GLY A 112 -10.63 -13.33 -36.75
N PHE A 113 -10.59 -14.13 -35.69
CA PHE A 113 -10.33 -13.63 -34.32
C PHE A 113 -8.86 -13.24 -34.10
N GLN A 114 -7.93 -13.92 -34.80
CA GLN A 114 -6.51 -13.61 -34.76
C GLN A 114 -6.22 -12.16 -35.18
N ASP A 115 -6.98 -11.60 -36.13
CA ASP A 115 -6.87 -10.19 -36.55
C ASP A 115 -7.15 -9.19 -35.41
N VAL A 116 -7.95 -9.57 -34.40
CA VAL A 116 -8.20 -8.75 -33.22
C VAL A 116 -7.09 -8.95 -32.18
N ILE A 117 -6.68 -10.20 -31.95
CA ILE A 117 -5.61 -10.54 -31.00
C ILE A 117 -4.30 -9.84 -31.40
N ASP A 118 -3.87 -10.02 -32.65
CA ASP A 118 -2.63 -9.42 -33.17
C ASP A 118 -2.68 -7.89 -33.05
N TYR A 119 -3.84 -7.28 -33.32
CA TYR A 119 -4.01 -5.83 -33.22
C TYR A 119 -3.85 -5.30 -31.78
N VAL A 120 -4.43 -6.00 -30.80
CA VAL A 120 -4.29 -5.63 -29.37
C VAL A 120 -2.84 -5.81 -28.94
N HIS A 121 -2.18 -6.90 -29.35
CA HIS A 121 -0.76 -7.15 -29.07
C HIS A 121 0.17 -6.13 -29.74
N ASP A 122 -0.14 -5.68 -30.97
CA ASP A 122 0.62 -4.65 -31.68
C ASP A 122 0.58 -3.29 -30.95
N ASN A 123 -0.49 -3.01 -30.20
CA ASN A 123 -0.58 -1.86 -29.28
C ASN A 123 0.17 -2.08 -27.95
N GLY A 124 0.84 -3.23 -27.76
CA GLY A 124 1.55 -3.60 -26.54
C GLY A 124 0.63 -3.95 -25.38
N GLN A 125 -0.62 -4.33 -25.67
CA GLN A 125 -1.64 -4.71 -24.70
C GLN A 125 -1.78 -6.23 -24.65
N LYS A 126 -2.55 -6.72 -23.67
CA LYS A 126 -2.91 -8.12 -23.45
C LYS A 126 -4.40 -8.31 -23.73
N ILE A 127 -4.78 -9.48 -24.21
CA ILE A 127 -6.17 -9.78 -24.57
C ILE A 127 -6.75 -10.93 -23.77
N GLY A 128 -7.98 -10.73 -23.30
CA GLY A 128 -8.71 -11.70 -22.49
C GLY A 128 -10.02 -12.16 -23.11
N ILE A 129 -10.47 -13.35 -22.71
CA ILE A 129 -11.77 -13.92 -23.09
C ILE A 129 -12.55 -14.42 -21.88
N TYR A 130 -13.85 -14.59 -22.10
CA TYR A 130 -14.82 -15.11 -21.14
C TYR A 130 -15.10 -16.60 -21.33
N LEU A 131 -15.18 -17.36 -20.24
CA LEU A 131 -15.57 -18.77 -20.21
C LEU A 131 -16.45 -19.06 -18.98
N ILE A 132 -17.09 -20.23 -18.97
CA ILE A 132 -17.96 -20.70 -17.87
C ILE A 132 -17.66 -22.16 -17.51
N PRO A 133 -17.94 -22.59 -16.26
CA PRO A 133 -17.86 -23.98 -15.83
C PRO A 133 -18.70 -24.95 -16.66
N GLY A 134 -18.21 -26.18 -16.73
CA GLY A 134 -18.96 -27.31 -17.25
C GLY A 134 -18.74 -27.65 -18.71
N LEU A 135 -19.50 -28.65 -19.12
CA LEU A 135 -19.48 -29.27 -20.43
C LEU A 135 -20.67 -28.78 -21.26
N SER A 136 -20.40 -28.39 -22.51
CA SER A 136 -21.45 -28.03 -23.47
C SER A 136 -22.49 -29.16 -23.61
N LYS A 137 -23.77 -28.81 -23.44
CA LYS A 137 -24.90 -29.73 -23.62
C LYS A 137 -24.96 -30.28 -25.03
N ASP A 138 -24.66 -29.45 -26.03
CA ASP A 138 -24.64 -29.87 -27.43
C ASP A 138 -23.50 -30.84 -27.70
N ALA A 139 -22.32 -30.60 -27.10
CA ALA A 139 -21.17 -31.50 -27.24
C ALA A 139 -21.45 -32.86 -26.59
N TYR A 140 -22.11 -32.86 -25.42
CA TYR A 140 -22.58 -34.06 -24.74
C TYR A 140 -23.63 -34.83 -25.56
N ASN A 141 -24.64 -34.14 -26.08
CA ASN A 141 -25.72 -34.75 -26.87
C ASN A 141 -25.21 -35.38 -28.17
N ALA A 142 -24.25 -34.73 -28.82
CA ALA A 142 -23.57 -35.27 -30.00
C ALA A 142 -22.50 -36.32 -29.66
N ASN A 143 -22.21 -36.51 -28.37
CA ASN A 143 -21.14 -37.36 -27.85
C ASN A 143 -19.80 -37.16 -28.59
N LEU A 144 -19.39 -35.89 -28.72
CA LEU A 144 -18.19 -35.55 -29.50
C LEU A 144 -16.93 -36.21 -28.90
N PRO A 145 -15.93 -36.57 -29.72
CA PRO A 145 -14.65 -37.04 -29.23
C PRO A 145 -13.88 -35.90 -28.53
N ILE A 146 -13.08 -36.25 -27.53
CA ILE A 146 -12.19 -35.29 -26.85
C ILE A 146 -10.86 -35.23 -27.62
N TYR A 147 -10.46 -34.02 -28.03
CA TYR A 147 -9.24 -33.78 -28.80
C TYR A 147 -8.00 -34.34 -28.10
N GLY A 148 -7.09 -34.96 -28.87
CA GLY A 148 -5.86 -35.56 -28.34
C GLY A 148 -6.05 -36.90 -27.63
N THR A 149 -7.28 -37.45 -27.59
CA THR A 149 -7.55 -38.78 -27.01
C THR A 149 -8.05 -39.76 -28.08
N THR A 150 -7.84 -41.06 -27.86
CA THR A 150 -8.27 -42.12 -28.81
C THR A 150 -9.59 -42.78 -28.44
N SER A 151 -10.08 -42.58 -27.21
CA SER A 151 -11.25 -43.31 -26.70
C SER A 151 -12.21 -42.47 -25.85
N CYS A 152 -11.86 -41.22 -25.51
CA CYS A 152 -12.69 -40.40 -24.64
C CYS A 152 -13.70 -39.57 -25.45
N HIS A 153 -14.93 -39.51 -24.96
CA HIS A 153 -16.02 -38.72 -25.53
C HIS A 153 -16.72 -37.89 -24.44
N MET A 154 -17.51 -36.91 -24.85
CA MET A 154 -18.19 -36.00 -23.93
C MET A 154 -19.11 -36.69 -22.92
N GLN A 155 -19.76 -37.79 -23.29
CA GLN A 155 -20.61 -38.52 -22.35
C GLN A 155 -19.83 -39.25 -21.25
N ASP A 156 -18.55 -39.57 -21.48
CA ASP A 156 -17.71 -40.27 -20.50
C ASP A 156 -17.35 -39.38 -19.31
N ILE A 157 -17.36 -38.06 -19.50
CA ILE A 157 -16.86 -37.09 -18.53
C ILE A 157 -17.96 -36.28 -17.87
N ALA A 158 -19.24 -36.56 -18.13
CA ALA A 158 -20.34 -35.88 -17.44
C ALA A 158 -20.74 -36.65 -16.17
N VAL A 159 -20.97 -35.93 -15.07
CA VAL A 159 -21.51 -36.52 -13.84
C VAL A 159 -22.87 -37.16 -14.09
N GLN A 160 -23.09 -38.36 -13.56
CA GLN A 160 -24.37 -39.06 -13.62
C GLN A 160 -25.01 -39.20 -12.22
N PRO A 161 -26.33 -38.96 -12.08
CA PRO A 161 -27.22 -38.38 -13.09
C PRO A 161 -26.79 -36.95 -13.47
N LEU A 162 -27.16 -36.51 -14.68
CA LEU A 162 -26.80 -35.18 -15.19
C LEU A 162 -27.20 -34.07 -14.22
N THR A 163 -26.24 -33.21 -13.91
CA THR A 163 -26.40 -32.04 -13.03
C THR A 163 -25.80 -30.80 -13.68
N THR A 164 -26.23 -29.62 -13.25
CA THR A 164 -25.71 -28.35 -13.76
C THR A 164 -24.30 -28.06 -13.20
N ALA A 165 -23.46 -27.40 -13.99
CA ALA A 165 -22.14 -26.93 -13.58
C ALA A 165 -22.14 -25.48 -13.08
N ASP A 166 -23.12 -24.70 -13.49
CA ASP A 166 -23.16 -23.25 -13.37
C ASP A 166 -24.56 -22.76 -12.93
N TYR A 167 -24.65 -21.49 -12.53
CA TYR A 167 -25.86 -20.81 -12.05
C TYR A 167 -26.95 -20.73 -13.13
N TRP A 168 -26.57 -20.47 -14.38
CA TRP A 168 -27.50 -20.30 -15.49
C TRP A 168 -27.92 -21.61 -16.15
N ASN A 169 -27.38 -22.75 -15.70
CA ASN A 169 -27.64 -24.07 -16.28
C ASN A 169 -27.30 -24.08 -17.78
N ILE A 170 -26.15 -23.54 -18.15
CA ILE A 170 -25.63 -23.58 -19.52
C ILE A 170 -24.92 -24.91 -19.77
N GLY A 171 -24.09 -25.38 -18.84
CA GLY A 171 -23.28 -26.59 -18.96
C GLY A 171 -23.72 -27.75 -18.05
N TYR A 172 -23.31 -28.96 -18.40
CA TYR A 172 -23.36 -30.12 -17.50
C TYR A 172 -22.10 -30.21 -16.65
N LYS A 173 -22.25 -30.67 -15.40
CA LYS A 173 -21.13 -30.88 -14.48
C LYS A 173 -20.17 -31.95 -15.01
N ILE A 174 -18.88 -31.63 -15.01
CA ILE A 174 -17.80 -32.54 -15.42
C ILE A 174 -17.38 -33.42 -14.23
N ASP A 175 -17.23 -34.72 -14.47
CA ASP A 175 -16.66 -35.70 -13.55
C ASP A 175 -15.14 -35.72 -13.66
N PHE A 176 -14.47 -34.90 -12.85
CA PHE A 176 -13.02 -34.84 -12.78
C PHE A 176 -12.36 -36.05 -12.11
N SER A 177 -13.12 -37.06 -11.67
CA SER A 177 -12.55 -38.36 -11.32
C SER A 177 -12.17 -39.19 -12.57
N ASN A 178 -12.77 -38.88 -13.72
CA ASN A 178 -12.41 -39.47 -14.99
C ASN A 178 -11.16 -38.76 -15.57
N PRO A 179 -10.06 -39.47 -15.86
CA PRO A 179 -8.84 -38.86 -16.41
C PRO A 179 -9.05 -38.16 -17.77
N CYS A 180 -10.08 -38.53 -18.53
CA CYS A 180 -10.45 -37.87 -19.78
C CYS A 180 -10.90 -36.41 -19.56
N ALA A 181 -11.44 -36.07 -18.39
CA ALA A 181 -11.97 -34.74 -18.09
C ALA A 181 -10.88 -33.66 -18.14
N GLN A 182 -9.70 -33.92 -17.57
CA GLN A 182 -8.59 -32.99 -17.64
C GLN A 182 -8.08 -32.81 -19.08
N SER A 183 -8.12 -33.87 -19.90
CA SER A 183 -7.71 -33.79 -21.31
C SER A 183 -8.59 -32.85 -22.12
N TYR A 184 -9.90 -32.82 -21.82
CA TYR A 184 -10.82 -31.87 -22.44
C TYR A 184 -10.46 -30.42 -22.10
N VAL A 185 -10.27 -30.10 -20.82
CA VAL A 185 -9.90 -28.75 -20.38
C VAL A 185 -8.54 -28.33 -20.95
N ASN A 186 -7.54 -29.22 -20.90
CA ASN A 186 -6.22 -28.98 -21.51
C ASN A 186 -6.34 -28.66 -23.00
N SER A 187 -7.19 -29.38 -23.74
CA SER A 187 -7.34 -29.16 -25.18
C SER A 187 -7.92 -27.80 -25.56
N ILE A 188 -8.70 -27.18 -24.66
CA ILE A 188 -9.21 -25.81 -24.84
C ILE A 188 -8.14 -24.81 -24.41
N ALA A 189 -7.49 -25.00 -23.27
CA ALA A 189 -6.40 -24.14 -22.82
C ALA A 189 -5.26 -24.05 -23.85
N ASP A 190 -4.83 -25.18 -24.41
CA ASP A 190 -3.83 -25.24 -25.47
C ASP A 190 -4.29 -24.50 -26.74
N LEU A 191 -5.59 -24.60 -27.07
CA LEU A 191 -6.16 -23.91 -28.23
C LEU A 191 -6.14 -22.40 -28.05
N ILE A 192 -6.64 -21.88 -26.93
CA ILE A 192 -6.69 -20.43 -26.68
C ILE A 192 -5.28 -19.85 -26.48
N ALA A 193 -4.36 -20.61 -25.87
CA ALA A 193 -2.95 -20.25 -25.77
C ALA A 193 -2.31 -20.17 -27.16
N SER A 194 -2.65 -21.08 -28.08
CA SER A 194 -2.14 -21.04 -29.46
C SER A 194 -2.60 -19.81 -30.25
N TRP A 195 -3.69 -19.16 -29.84
CA TRP A 195 -4.15 -17.90 -30.41
C TRP A 195 -3.42 -16.68 -29.82
N GLY A 196 -2.79 -16.82 -28.66
CA GLY A 196 -2.18 -15.72 -27.91
C GLY A 196 -3.11 -15.07 -26.87
N ILE A 197 -4.08 -15.80 -26.32
CA ILE A 197 -4.88 -15.28 -25.20
C ILE A 197 -4.01 -15.18 -23.95
N ASP A 198 -4.09 -14.04 -23.24
CA ASP A 198 -3.31 -13.73 -22.05
C ASP A 198 -4.13 -13.86 -20.76
N PHE A 199 -5.47 -13.83 -20.87
CA PHE A 199 -6.38 -13.72 -19.74
C PHE A 199 -7.68 -14.52 -19.96
N VAL A 200 -8.16 -15.19 -18.92
CA VAL A 200 -9.46 -15.86 -18.90
C VAL A 200 -10.27 -15.40 -17.68
N LYS A 201 -11.43 -14.79 -17.95
CA LYS A 201 -12.51 -14.63 -16.97
C LYS A 201 -13.36 -15.89 -16.96
N PHE A 202 -13.54 -16.49 -15.80
CA PHE A 202 -14.29 -17.72 -15.60
C PHE A 202 -15.48 -17.43 -14.70
N ASP A 203 -16.65 -17.37 -15.32
CA ASP A 203 -17.83 -16.77 -14.72
C ASP A 203 -18.85 -17.79 -14.23
N SER A 204 -19.80 -17.38 -13.40
CA SER A 204 -20.78 -18.25 -12.76
C SER A 204 -20.15 -19.41 -11.95
N VAL A 205 -19.00 -19.15 -11.34
CA VAL A 205 -18.33 -20.09 -10.44
C VAL A 205 -19.12 -20.25 -9.14
N THR A 206 -19.23 -21.49 -8.69
CA THR A 206 -19.89 -21.92 -7.44
C THR A 206 -18.95 -22.81 -6.62
N PRO A 207 -18.97 -22.82 -5.27
CA PRO A 207 -19.85 -22.07 -4.38
C PRO A 207 -19.68 -20.54 -4.46
N GLY A 208 -20.80 -19.83 -4.50
CA GLY A 208 -20.89 -18.43 -4.92
C GLY A 208 -21.96 -18.27 -6.00
N SER A 209 -22.02 -17.12 -6.67
CA SER A 209 -22.95 -16.85 -7.77
C SER A 209 -24.41 -17.22 -7.41
N GLY A 210 -24.84 -16.91 -6.18
CA GLY A 210 -26.18 -17.24 -5.66
C GLY A 210 -26.35 -18.64 -5.04
N HIS A 211 -25.34 -19.50 -5.09
CA HIS A 211 -25.29 -20.81 -4.46
C HIS A 211 -24.08 -20.93 -3.52
N ASN A 212 -24.23 -20.45 -2.29
CA ASN A 212 -23.16 -20.41 -1.28
C ASN A 212 -22.98 -21.75 -0.55
N ASP A 213 -23.18 -22.85 -1.26
CA ASP A 213 -22.98 -24.22 -0.77
C ASP A 213 -22.50 -25.10 -1.94
N THR A 214 -22.37 -26.41 -1.70
CA THR A 214 -21.85 -27.36 -2.70
C THR A 214 -22.94 -28.03 -3.53
N SER A 215 -24.17 -27.49 -3.55
CA SER A 215 -25.27 -28.02 -4.37
C SER A 215 -24.98 -27.93 -5.87
N ILE A 216 -24.31 -26.86 -6.28
CA ILE A 216 -23.62 -26.69 -7.55
C ILE A 216 -22.18 -26.39 -7.17
N ASP A 217 -21.24 -27.22 -7.63
CA ASP A 217 -19.85 -27.13 -7.16
C ASP A 217 -18.92 -27.22 -8.36
N ALA A 218 -18.36 -26.06 -8.72
CA ALA A 218 -17.44 -25.83 -9.82
C ALA A 218 -15.97 -25.81 -9.38
N ARG A 219 -15.65 -26.17 -8.13
CA ARG A 219 -14.26 -26.24 -7.66
C ARG A 219 -13.39 -27.18 -8.51
N GLY A 220 -13.97 -28.30 -8.96
CA GLY A 220 -13.32 -29.21 -9.89
C GLY A 220 -12.91 -28.53 -11.20
N ASP A 221 -13.82 -27.76 -11.80
CA ASP A 221 -13.57 -26.96 -13.00
C ASP A 221 -12.47 -25.93 -12.75
N VAL A 222 -12.57 -25.15 -11.66
CA VAL A 222 -11.57 -24.13 -11.28
C VAL A 222 -10.18 -24.72 -11.19
N LYS A 223 -10.01 -25.84 -10.48
CA LYS A 223 -8.71 -26.53 -10.39
C LYS A 223 -8.21 -27.03 -11.73
N ALA A 224 -9.09 -27.61 -12.55
CA ALA A 224 -8.71 -28.15 -13.86
C ALA A 224 -8.27 -27.05 -14.82
N TRP A 225 -8.99 -25.93 -14.84
CA TRP A 225 -8.65 -24.75 -15.64
C TRP A 225 -7.37 -24.08 -15.15
N ALA A 226 -7.21 -23.86 -13.85
CA ALA A 226 -5.97 -23.34 -13.29
C ALA A 226 -4.75 -24.19 -13.67
N THR A 227 -4.89 -25.52 -13.63
CA THR A 227 -3.84 -26.46 -14.02
C THR A 227 -3.53 -26.39 -15.52
N ALA A 228 -4.56 -26.24 -16.35
CA ALA A 228 -4.42 -26.18 -17.80
C ALA A 228 -3.86 -24.85 -18.31
N LEU A 229 -4.17 -23.74 -17.62
CA LEU A 229 -3.73 -22.38 -17.99
C LEU A 229 -2.31 -22.06 -17.51
N ALA A 230 -1.89 -22.63 -16.37
CA ALA A 230 -0.59 -22.31 -15.76
C ALA A 230 0.64 -22.50 -16.68
N PRO A 231 0.76 -23.58 -17.49
CA PRO A 231 1.89 -23.76 -18.41
C PRO A 231 2.01 -22.65 -19.47
N HIS A 232 0.91 -21.97 -19.76
CA HIS A 232 0.81 -20.94 -20.80
C HIS A 232 0.96 -19.52 -20.24
N GLY A 233 1.04 -19.36 -18.92
CA GLY A 233 1.14 -18.03 -18.30
C GLY A 233 -0.11 -17.17 -18.47
N ILE A 234 -1.29 -17.79 -18.57
CA ILE A 234 -2.57 -17.09 -18.73
C ILE A 234 -3.14 -16.71 -17.36
N TRP A 235 -3.56 -15.45 -17.20
CA TRP A 235 -4.25 -14.97 -15.99
C TRP A 235 -5.60 -15.67 -15.84
N PHE A 236 -5.93 -16.13 -14.64
CA PHE A 236 -7.20 -16.77 -14.35
C PHE A 236 -8.02 -16.00 -13.30
N GLU A 237 -9.15 -15.46 -13.74
CA GLU A 237 -10.04 -14.60 -12.97
C GLU A 237 -11.38 -15.32 -12.69
N LEU A 238 -11.81 -15.40 -11.44
CA LEU A 238 -13.09 -16.03 -11.08
C LEU A 238 -14.20 -14.99 -10.92
N SER A 239 -15.38 -15.30 -11.43
CA SER A 239 -16.61 -14.50 -11.36
C SER A 239 -17.78 -15.47 -11.11
N TRP A 240 -18.91 -15.14 -10.47
CA TRP A 240 -19.58 -13.84 -10.42
C TRP A 240 -19.75 -13.21 -9.03
N ALA A 241 -19.85 -14.00 -7.96
CA ALA A 241 -19.95 -13.48 -6.59
C ALA A 241 -19.52 -14.61 -5.66
N LEU A 242 -18.21 -14.78 -5.50
CA LEU A 242 -17.65 -15.98 -4.89
C LEU A 242 -18.01 -16.05 -3.40
N ASP A 243 -18.27 -17.25 -2.91
CA ASP A 243 -18.52 -17.44 -1.47
C ASP A 243 -17.20 -17.34 -0.69
N HIS A 244 -17.14 -16.40 0.27
CA HIS A 244 -15.99 -16.17 1.13
C HIS A 244 -15.62 -17.40 1.96
N ASN A 245 -16.57 -18.28 2.28
CA ASN A 245 -16.28 -19.53 3.01
C ASN A 245 -15.29 -20.45 2.26
N TYR A 246 -15.08 -20.23 0.96
CA TYR A 246 -14.19 -21.00 0.10
C TYR A 246 -12.98 -20.20 -0.40
N VAL A 247 -12.71 -19.02 0.16
CA VAL A 247 -11.64 -18.11 -0.27
C VAL A 247 -10.26 -18.76 -0.33
N ASP A 248 -9.93 -19.65 0.61
CA ASP A 248 -8.66 -20.36 0.61
C ASP A 248 -8.50 -21.28 -0.61
N TYR A 249 -9.59 -21.83 -1.12
CA TYR A 249 -9.59 -22.61 -2.36
C TYR A 249 -9.40 -21.70 -3.57
N TRP A 250 -10.09 -20.57 -3.63
CA TRP A 250 -9.97 -19.60 -4.72
C TRP A 250 -8.54 -19.07 -4.83
N LYS A 251 -7.93 -18.68 -3.71
CA LYS A 251 -6.53 -18.24 -3.63
C LYS A 251 -5.54 -19.28 -4.15
N GLN A 252 -5.82 -20.56 -3.95
CA GLN A 252 -4.95 -21.64 -4.43
C GLN A 252 -4.91 -21.75 -5.96
N TYR A 253 -5.99 -21.38 -6.65
CA TYR A 253 -6.17 -21.70 -8.07
C TYR A 253 -6.39 -20.49 -8.99
N ALA A 254 -6.58 -19.28 -8.46
CA ALA A 254 -6.87 -18.11 -9.28
C ALA A 254 -5.95 -16.92 -8.97
N ASN A 255 -5.84 -16.01 -9.93
CA ASN A 255 -5.16 -14.73 -9.79
C ASN A 255 -6.08 -13.61 -9.30
N GLY A 256 -7.39 -13.80 -9.42
CA GLY A 256 -8.39 -12.94 -8.79
C GLY A 256 -9.77 -13.59 -8.69
N TRP A 257 -10.62 -12.98 -7.87
CA TRP A 257 -11.97 -13.46 -7.61
C TRP A 257 -12.93 -12.30 -7.33
N ARG A 258 -14.09 -12.34 -7.99
CA ARG A 258 -15.16 -11.37 -7.81
C ARG A 258 -15.90 -11.57 -6.48
N VAL A 259 -15.95 -10.51 -5.68
CA VAL A 259 -16.47 -10.58 -4.31
C VAL A 259 -17.98 -10.36 -4.20
N ASP A 260 -18.60 -9.78 -5.22
CA ASP A 260 -20.01 -9.41 -5.23
C ASP A 260 -20.58 -9.40 -6.67
N TRP A 261 -21.90 -9.28 -6.81
CA TRP A 261 -22.62 -9.26 -8.09
C TRP A 261 -22.20 -8.11 -9.01
N ASP A 262 -22.69 -8.16 -10.25
CA ASP A 262 -22.45 -7.15 -11.29
C ASP A 262 -22.75 -5.73 -10.82
N VAL A 263 -21.80 -4.83 -11.03
CA VAL A 263 -21.99 -3.41 -10.69
C VAL A 263 -22.90 -2.69 -11.68
N GLU A 264 -23.28 -3.32 -12.79
CA GLU A 264 -24.16 -2.70 -13.78
C GLU A 264 -25.59 -2.47 -13.27
N ALA A 265 -26.21 -1.38 -13.72
CA ALA A 265 -27.60 -1.03 -13.40
C ALA A 265 -28.62 -1.76 -14.28
N TYR A 266 -28.18 -2.41 -15.37
CA TYR A 266 -29.06 -3.09 -16.34
C TYR A 266 -30.16 -2.18 -16.93
N GLN A 267 -29.81 -0.93 -17.24
CA GLN A 267 -30.70 0.06 -17.87
C GLN A 267 -30.11 0.55 -19.21
N PRO A 268 -30.37 -0.16 -20.32
CA PRO A 268 -29.79 0.16 -21.63
C PRO A 268 -30.03 1.61 -22.06
N GLY A 269 -28.98 2.29 -22.51
CA GLY A 269 -29.01 3.68 -22.97
C GLY A 269 -29.24 4.72 -21.86
N VAL A 270 -29.31 4.31 -20.59
CA VAL A 270 -29.57 5.22 -19.45
C VAL A 270 -28.33 5.39 -18.60
N LYS A 271 -27.83 4.31 -18.01
CA LYS A 271 -26.67 4.35 -17.11
C LYS A 271 -25.96 3.00 -17.01
N LEU A 272 -24.64 3.03 -16.80
CA LEU A 272 -23.81 1.86 -16.57
C LEU A 272 -24.04 1.31 -15.18
N THR A 273 -24.03 2.15 -14.14
CA THR A 273 -24.14 1.74 -12.73
C THR A 273 -25.02 2.72 -11.94
N GLU A 274 -25.09 2.54 -10.63
CA GLU A 274 -25.74 3.45 -9.70
C GLU A 274 -25.11 3.37 -8.30
N TRP A 275 -25.29 4.41 -7.49
CA TRP A 275 -24.64 4.51 -6.19
C TRP A 275 -24.84 3.28 -5.30
N ASN A 276 -26.03 2.68 -5.29
CA ASN A 276 -26.29 1.50 -4.47
C ASN A 276 -25.41 0.29 -4.84
N ASN A 277 -25.03 0.15 -6.12
CA ASN A 277 -24.13 -0.90 -6.58
C ASN A 277 -22.69 -0.66 -6.13
N ILE A 278 -22.28 0.59 -5.97
CA ILE A 278 -20.98 0.95 -5.42
C ILE A 278 -20.99 0.82 -3.89
N ALA A 279 -22.04 1.32 -3.23
CA ALA A 279 -22.15 1.35 -1.78
C ALA A 279 -22.19 -0.04 -1.15
N ARG A 280 -22.77 -1.05 -1.83
CA ARG A 280 -22.82 -2.44 -1.33
C ARG A 280 -21.45 -3.10 -1.22
N LEU A 281 -20.44 -2.62 -1.96
CA LEU A 281 -19.09 -3.17 -1.93
C LEU A 281 -18.30 -2.79 -0.66
N PHE A 282 -18.72 -1.80 0.13
CA PHE A 282 -18.00 -1.41 1.36
C PHE A 282 -17.96 -2.53 2.41
N PRO A 283 -19.11 -3.17 2.76
CA PRO A 283 -19.12 -4.38 3.58
C PRO A 283 -18.27 -5.55 3.03
N ASP A 284 -18.26 -5.75 1.71
CA ASP A 284 -17.44 -6.80 1.12
C ASP A 284 -15.95 -6.47 1.20
N ALA A 285 -15.56 -5.22 0.94
CA ALA A 285 -14.20 -4.76 1.15
C ALA A 285 -13.73 -4.99 2.60
N GLU A 286 -14.61 -4.78 3.60
CA GLU A 286 -14.31 -5.06 5.02
C GLU A 286 -14.12 -6.56 5.29
N THR A 287 -14.89 -7.40 4.59
CA THR A 287 -14.80 -8.86 4.73
C THR A 287 -13.55 -9.42 4.07
N TRP A 288 -13.22 -8.95 2.88
CA TRP A 288 -12.25 -9.56 1.97
C TRP A 288 -10.85 -8.92 1.97
N TRP A 289 -10.61 -7.81 2.69
CA TRP A 289 -9.31 -7.09 2.61
C TRP A 289 -8.09 -7.95 3.00
N ARG A 290 -8.27 -8.97 3.86
CA ARG A 290 -7.19 -9.86 4.31
C ARG A 290 -6.79 -10.92 3.28
N ASP A 291 -7.63 -11.10 2.26
CA ASP A 291 -7.46 -12.17 1.27
C ASP A 291 -6.67 -11.72 0.05
N ALA A 292 -6.74 -10.44 -0.28
CA ALA A 292 -5.98 -9.83 -1.36
C ALA A 292 -4.54 -9.49 -0.93
N ARG A 293 -3.57 -9.90 -1.75
CA ARG A 293 -2.13 -9.58 -1.62
C ARG A 293 -1.39 -10.04 -2.87
N PRO A 294 -0.09 -9.71 -3.06
CA PRO A 294 0.68 -10.27 -4.16
C PRO A 294 0.53 -11.80 -4.25
N GLY A 295 -0.02 -12.25 -5.39
CA GLY A 295 -0.42 -13.62 -5.68
C GLY A 295 -1.92 -13.77 -6.01
N GLY A 296 -2.80 -12.91 -5.49
CA GLY A 296 -4.24 -12.96 -5.78
C GLY A 296 -5.01 -11.74 -5.26
N TRP A 297 -6.01 -11.27 -6.02
CA TRP A 297 -6.68 -9.99 -5.77
C TRP A 297 -8.21 -10.10 -5.73
N ASN A 298 -8.83 -9.22 -4.95
CA ASN A 298 -10.27 -9.03 -4.97
C ASN A 298 -10.68 -8.30 -6.27
N ASP A 299 -11.73 -8.77 -6.92
CA ASP A 299 -12.41 -8.10 -8.04
C ASP A 299 -13.72 -7.47 -7.54
N PHE A 300 -13.82 -6.15 -7.63
CA PHE A 300 -15.01 -5.36 -7.29
C PHE A 300 -15.90 -5.12 -8.52
N ASP A 301 -15.62 -5.82 -9.62
CA ASP A 301 -16.15 -5.59 -10.94
C ASP A 301 -15.66 -4.26 -11.56
N SER A 302 -16.19 -3.95 -12.75
CA SER A 302 -15.81 -2.81 -13.57
C SER A 302 -15.99 -1.44 -12.87
N LEU A 303 -14.93 -0.64 -12.88
CA LEU A 303 -14.93 0.74 -12.39
C LEU A 303 -15.51 1.69 -13.45
N ASN A 304 -16.83 1.87 -13.43
CA ASN A 304 -17.56 2.71 -14.38
C ASN A 304 -17.61 4.19 -13.93
N VAL A 305 -16.48 4.90 -14.12
CA VAL A 305 -16.27 6.30 -13.70
C VAL A 305 -15.74 7.21 -14.80
N GLY A 306 -15.67 6.70 -16.03
CA GLY A 306 -15.02 7.34 -17.17
C GLY A 306 -15.83 8.45 -17.83
N ASN A 307 -17.16 8.45 -17.71
CA ASN A 307 -18.02 9.44 -18.34
C ASN A 307 -19.35 9.60 -17.59
N GLY A 308 -19.55 10.76 -16.96
CA GLY A 308 -20.70 11.03 -16.11
C GLY A 308 -22.05 11.00 -16.83
N ALA A 309 -22.07 11.18 -18.16
CA ALA A 309 -23.30 11.07 -18.96
C ALA A 309 -23.76 9.62 -19.15
N MET A 310 -22.85 8.65 -19.03
CA MET A 310 -23.17 7.22 -19.12
C MET A 310 -23.05 6.46 -17.80
N ASP A 311 -22.29 6.95 -16.82
CA ASP A 311 -22.02 6.18 -15.58
C ASP A 311 -23.25 6.02 -14.68
N GLY A 312 -24.07 7.07 -14.55
CA GLY A 312 -25.15 7.13 -13.56
C GLY A 312 -24.71 7.56 -12.16
N LEU A 313 -23.49 8.10 -12.04
CA LEU A 313 -22.88 8.55 -10.80
C LEU A 313 -22.56 10.05 -10.85
N THR A 314 -22.69 10.74 -9.71
CA THR A 314 -22.18 12.10 -9.52
C THR A 314 -20.65 12.12 -9.51
N GLN A 315 -20.04 13.31 -9.60
CA GLN A 315 -18.58 13.42 -9.53
C GLN A 315 -18.00 12.93 -8.19
N ASP A 316 -18.71 13.17 -7.09
CA ASP A 316 -18.29 12.72 -5.76
C ASP A 316 -18.40 11.18 -5.63
N GLU A 317 -19.47 10.59 -6.14
CA GLU A 317 -19.63 9.12 -6.18
C GLU A 317 -18.58 8.45 -7.07
N ARG A 318 -18.27 9.02 -8.25
CA ARG A 318 -17.20 8.53 -9.13
C ARG A 318 -15.83 8.57 -8.45
N ARG A 319 -15.52 9.67 -7.74
CA ARG A 319 -14.28 9.78 -6.96
C ARG A 319 -14.26 8.77 -5.82
N THR A 320 -15.39 8.54 -5.15
CA THR A 320 -15.53 7.56 -4.08
C THR A 320 -15.36 6.13 -4.58
N ALA A 321 -15.92 5.77 -5.73
CA ALA A 321 -15.69 4.48 -6.36
C ALA A 321 -14.20 4.28 -6.67
N MET A 322 -13.55 5.23 -7.36
CA MET A 322 -12.11 5.12 -7.66
C MET A 322 -11.25 5.07 -6.38
N THR A 323 -11.62 5.80 -5.33
CA THR A 323 -10.94 5.75 -4.03
C THR A 323 -11.06 4.37 -3.38
N LEU A 324 -12.25 3.77 -3.38
CA LEU A 324 -12.49 2.42 -2.84
C LEU A 324 -11.69 1.36 -3.60
N TRP A 325 -11.79 1.33 -4.95
CA TRP A 325 -11.02 0.39 -5.77
C TRP A 325 -9.52 0.53 -5.54
N SER A 326 -9.05 1.78 -5.48
CA SER A 326 -7.62 2.05 -5.32
C SER A 326 -7.11 1.60 -3.96
N MET A 327 -7.77 2.00 -2.87
CA MET A 327 -7.26 1.64 -1.55
C MET A 327 -7.43 0.17 -1.21
N SER A 328 -8.42 -0.52 -1.80
CA SER A 328 -8.59 -1.96 -1.62
C SER A 328 -7.58 -2.78 -2.44
N SER A 329 -6.73 -2.15 -3.25
CA SER A 329 -5.89 -2.83 -4.25
C SER A 329 -6.72 -3.79 -5.12
N ALA A 330 -7.96 -3.40 -5.43
CA ALA A 330 -8.85 -4.18 -6.28
C ALA A 330 -8.35 -4.11 -7.74
N GLN A 331 -8.73 -5.07 -8.56
CA GLN A 331 -8.48 -4.99 -10.00
C GLN A 331 -9.06 -3.70 -10.57
N LEU A 332 -8.29 -3.00 -11.39
CA LEU A 332 -8.60 -1.64 -11.80
C LEU A 332 -8.88 -1.58 -13.30
N TYR A 333 -10.06 -2.03 -13.68
CA TYR A 333 -10.53 -1.99 -15.08
C TYR A 333 -11.86 -1.28 -15.21
N THR A 334 -12.08 -0.63 -16.34
CA THR A 334 -13.33 0.09 -16.62
C THR A 334 -14.16 -0.60 -17.69
N GLY A 335 -15.49 -0.46 -17.61
CA GLY A 335 -16.42 -0.87 -18.66
C GLY A 335 -16.96 0.31 -19.47
N ASN A 336 -16.40 1.51 -19.31
CA ASN A 336 -16.75 2.70 -20.10
C ASN A 336 -16.36 2.56 -21.57
N ASP A 337 -16.99 3.36 -22.43
CA ASP A 337 -16.49 3.60 -23.79
C ASP A 337 -15.26 4.52 -23.74
N LEU A 338 -14.07 3.94 -23.90
CA LEU A 338 -12.79 4.64 -23.85
C LEU A 338 -12.65 5.68 -24.97
N THR A 339 -13.41 5.55 -26.06
CA THR A 339 -13.42 6.54 -27.15
C THR A 339 -14.19 7.82 -26.77
N ASN A 340 -14.90 7.79 -25.63
CA ASN A 340 -15.79 8.86 -25.19
C ASN A 340 -15.67 9.13 -23.68
N LEU A 341 -14.45 9.15 -23.14
CA LEU A 341 -14.20 9.56 -21.75
C LEU A 341 -14.37 11.08 -21.57
N ASP A 342 -14.90 11.50 -20.42
CA ASP A 342 -14.93 12.91 -20.05
C ASP A 342 -13.64 13.35 -19.34
N SER A 343 -13.37 14.66 -19.31
CA SER A 343 -12.13 15.19 -18.69
C SER A 343 -11.98 14.84 -17.21
N PHE A 344 -13.09 14.71 -16.48
CA PHE A 344 -13.07 14.31 -15.08
C PHE A 344 -12.71 12.83 -14.93
N GLY A 345 -13.19 11.97 -15.84
CA GLY A 345 -12.98 10.53 -15.84
C GLY A 345 -11.56 10.17 -16.24
N ILE A 346 -11.01 10.86 -17.23
CA ILE A 346 -9.57 10.82 -17.52
C ILE A 346 -8.79 11.20 -16.25
N GLY A 347 -9.13 12.32 -15.61
CA GLY A 347 -8.47 12.73 -14.37
C GLY A 347 -8.57 11.72 -13.21
N LEU A 348 -9.64 10.92 -13.13
CA LEU A 348 -9.77 9.83 -12.17
C LEU A 348 -8.88 8.63 -12.53
N LEU A 349 -8.88 8.24 -13.81
CA LEU A 349 -8.21 7.05 -14.33
C LEU A 349 -6.71 7.26 -14.63
N THR A 350 -6.21 8.50 -14.59
CA THR A 350 -4.79 8.82 -14.87
C THR A 350 -4.09 9.53 -13.71
N ASN A 351 -4.66 9.49 -12.49
CA ASN A 351 -4.00 10.06 -11.32
C ASN A 351 -2.96 9.05 -10.76
N ASP A 352 -1.68 9.28 -11.08
CA ASP A 352 -0.58 8.39 -10.69
C ASP A 352 -0.40 8.23 -9.17
N GLU A 353 -0.74 9.24 -8.37
CA GLU A 353 -0.66 9.11 -6.90
C GLU A 353 -1.75 8.16 -6.37
N VAL A 354 -2.94 8.18 -6.99
CA VAL A 354 -4.05 7.28 -6.64
C VAL A 354 -3.81 5.87 -7.18
N ILE A 355 -3.34 5.74 -8.42
CA ILE A 355 -2.95 4.45 -9.01
C ILE A 355 -1.81 3.82 -8.23
N ALA A 356 -0.83 4.60 -7.75
CA ALA A 356 0.25 4.08 -6.92
C ALA A 356 -0.26 3.42 -5.64
N VAL A 357 -1.36 3.91 -5.05
CA VAL A 357 -2.01 3.27 -3.91
C VAL A 357 -2.61 1.92 -4.29
N ASN A 358 -3.32 1.83 -5.42
CA ASN A 358 -3.83 0.56 -5.95
C ASN A 358 -2.69 -0.45 -6.19
N GLN A 359 -1.61 0.02 -6.80
CA GLN A 359 -0.48 -0.79 -7.22
C GLN A 359 0.52 -1.08 -6.08
N ALA A 360 0.29 -0.56 -4.86
CA ALA A 360 1.11 -0.83 -3.68
C ALA A 360 0.89 -2.24 -3.11
N GLY A 361 -0.23 -2.89 -3.45
CA GLY A 361 -0.54 -4.24 -3.01
C GLY A 361 -0.81 -4.35 -1.51
N ARG A 362 -1.39 -3.30 -0.93
CA ARG A 362 -1.71 -3.17 0.49
C ARG A 362 -3.17 -2.77 0.63
N PRO A 363 -4.12 -3.74 0.56
CA PRO A 363 -5.52 -3.45 0.79
C PRO A 363 -5.72 -2.76 2.14
N ALA A 364 -6.37 -1.61 2.09
CA ALA A 364 -6.74 -0.86 3.26
C ALA A 364 -7.97 -1.49 3.95
N HIS A 365 -8.08 -1.25 5.25
CA HIS A 365 -9.17 -1.75 6.07
C HIS A 365 -9.82 -0.62 6.89
N PRO A 366 -11.08 -0.78 7.31
CA PRO A 366 -11.76 0.26 8.07
C PRO A 366 -11.21 0.34 9.50
N VAL A 367 -11.21 1.54 10.07
CA VAL A 367 -11.19 1.74 11.52
C VAL A 367 -12.51 1.25 12.12
N SER A 368 -13.63 1.57 11.45
CA SER A 368 -14.97 1.07 11.76
C SER A 368 -15.92 1.30 10.58
N THR A 369 -16.82 0.35 10.34
CA THR A 369 -17.93 0.46 9.38
C THR A 369 -19.29 0.70 10.06
N ALA A 370 -19.30 0.91 11.39
CA ALA A 370 -20.53 1.03 12.17
C ALA A 370 -21.38 2.28 11.85
N THR A 371 -20.82 3.23 11.10
CA THR A 371 -21.52 4.45 10.68
C THR A 371 -21.27 4.74 9.20
N ASN A 372 -22.02 5.71 8.64
CA ASN A 372 -21.82 6.18 7.28
C ASN A 372 -20.55 7.05 7.11
N GLN A 373 -19.95 7.54 8.20
CA GLN A 373 -18.70 8.27 8.15
C GLN A 373 -17.57 7.31 8.49
N GLN A 374 -16.82 6.89 7.48
CA GLN A 374 -15.84 5.83 7.61
C GLN A 374 -14.44 6.34 7.35
N VAL A 375 -13.50 5.85 8.15
CA VAL A 375 -12.07 6.03 7.95
C VAL A 375 -11.50 4.66 7.61
N TRP A 376 -10.77 4.59 6.52
CA TRP A 376 -10.09 3.39 6.08
C TRP A 376 -8.61 3.69 5.92
N TYR A 377 -7.74 2.73 6.20
CA TYR A 377 -6.30 2.93 6.11
C TYR A 377 -5.51 1.68 5.77
N ALA A 378 -4.32 1.89 5.22
CA ALA A 378 -3.26 0.90 5.07
C ALA A 378 -1.95 1.49 5.58
N ASN A 379 -1.17 0.71 6.34
CA ASN A 379 0.22 1.03 6.64
C ASN A 379 1.11 0.61 5.47
N ASN A 380 1.93 1.52 4.94
CA ASN A 380 2.80 1.22 3.79
C ASN A 380 4.15 0.62 4.19
N GLY A 381 4.42 0.48 5.49
CA GLY A 381 5.64 -0.12 6.04
C GLY A 381 6.84 0.83 6.11
N ASP A 382 6.69 2.10 5.71
CA ASP A 382 7.78 3.10 5.71
C ASP A 382 7.47 4.37 6.52
N GLY A 383 6.48 4.26 7.42
CA GLY A 383 5.94 5.42 8.14
C GLY A 383 4.99 6.27 7.29
N SER A 384 4.71 5.89 6.04
CA SER A 384 3.55 6.42 5.34
C SER A 384 2.33 5.52 5.51
N TYR A 385 1.18 6.16 5.48
CA TYR A 385 -0.14 5.54 5.52
C TYR A 385 -0.96 6.08 4.36
N THR A 386 -1.71 5.20 3.73
CA THR A 386 -2.84 5.57 2.88
C THR A 386 -4.04 5.69 3.81
N VAL A 387 -4.74 6.83 3.80
CA VAL A 387 -5.96 7.06 4.59
C VAL A 387 -7.05 7.59 3.69
N ALA A 388 -8.23 6.96 3.69
CA ALA A 388 -9.40 7.50 3.03
C ALA A 388 -10.50 7.86 4.03
N LEU A 389 -11.18 8.97 3.74
CA LEU A 389 -12.32 9.46 4.51
C LEU A 389 -13.54 9.40 3.60
N PHE A 390 -14.57 8.66 4.01
CA PHE A 390 -15.81 8.50 3.25
C PHE A 390 -16.99 9.06 4.01
N ASN A 391 -17.85 9.80 3.32
CA ASN A 391 -19.19 10.10 3.79
C ASN A 391 -20.22 9.33 2.95
N LEU A 392 -20.61 8.15 3.38
CA LEU A 392 -21.63 7.32 2.71
C LEU A 392 -23.07 7.79 2.99
N GLY A 393 -23.22 8.86 3.77
CA GLY A 393 -24.53 9.40 4.13
C GLY A 393 -25.09 10.36 3.08
N SER A 394 -26.36 10.69 3.22
CA SER A 394 -27.11 11.57 2.32
C SER A 394 -27.00 13.07 2.65
N ALA A 395 -26.21 13.45 3.66
CA ALA A 395 -25.98 14.82 4.08
C ALA A 395 -24.49 15.08 4.30
N SER A 396 -24.05 16.34 4.12
CA SER A 396 -22.65 16.70 4.40
C SER A 396 -22.29 16.42 5.87
N ALA A 397 -21.11 15.86 6.09
CA ALA A 397 -20.64 15.47 7.42
C ALA A 397 -19.16 15.78 7.61
N THR A 398 -18.72 15.83 8.86
CA THR A 398 -17.28 15.82 9.18
C THR A 398 -16.83 14.39 9.36
N VAL A 399 -15.73 14.02 8.71
CA VAL A 399 -15.06 12.72 8.89
C VAL A 399 -13.67 12.97 9.45
N THR A 400 -13.33 12.32 10.55
CA THR A 400 -12.08 12.55 11.29
C THR A 400 -11.28 11.26 11.40
N ALA A 401 -10.04 11.27 10.93
CA ALA A 401 -9.06 10.24 11.21
C ALA A 401 -8.17 10.69 12.38
N ASN A 402 -8.20 9.92 13.48
CA ASN A 402 -7.25 10.11 14.59
C ASN A 402 -6.03 9.22 14.37
N TRP A 403 -4.83 9.76 14.59
CA TRP A 403 -3.58 9.03 14.44
C TRP A 403 -3.51 7.76 15.31
N SER A 404 -4.02 7.83 16.54
CA SER A 404 -4.06 6.69 17.45
C SER A 404 -4.91 5.53 16.95
N ASP A 405 -5.97 5.79 16.17
CA ASP A 405 -6.88 4.75 15.70
C ASP A 405 -6.24 3.87 14.63
N ILE A 406 -5.29 4.45 13.88
CA ILE A 406 -4.53 3.83 12.79
C ILE A 406 -3.11 3.40 13.19
N GLY A 407 -2.78 3.45 14.48
CA GLY A 407 -1.47 3.02 15.00
C GLY A 407 -0.32 4.03 14.80
N LEU A 408 -0.61 5.27 14.45
CA LEU A 408 0.37 6.36 14.32
C LEU A 408 0.46 7.14 15.64
N TYR A 409 1.68 7.31 16.17
CA TYR A 409 1.93 8.10 17.38
C TYR A 409 2.90 9.25 17.10
N GLY A 410 2.41 10.48 17.23
CA GLY A 410 3.16 11.70 16.95
C GLY A 410 2.52 12.52 15.82
N SER A 411 3.21 13.59 15.42
CA SER A 411 2.73 14.44 14.33
C SER A 411 2.99 13.81 12.97
N ALA A 412 2.09 14.07 12.01
CA ALA A 412 2.22 13.62 10.64
C ALA A 412 1.95 14.76 9.65
N THR A 413 2.57 14.68 8.47
CA THR A 413 2.22 15.52 7.33
C THR A 413 1.13 14.84 6.51
N VAL A 414 0.23 15.63 5.93
CA VAL A 414 -0.93 15.14 5.18
C VAL A 414 -0.91 15.72 3.77
N ARG A 415 -1.06 14.86 2.78
CA ARG A 415 -1.23 15.22 1.37
C ARG A 415 -2.53 14.65 0.83
N ASP A 416 -3.33 15.48 0.17
CA ASP A 416 -4.49 15.02 -0.60
C ASP A 416 -4.04 14.58 -2.00
N LEU A 417 -4.25 13.31 -2.29
CA LEU A 417 -3.79 12.65 -3.51
C LEU A 417 -4.65 13.02 -4.73
N TRP A 418 -5.91 13.40 -4.51
CA TRP A 418 -6.79 13.83 -5.59
C TRP A 418 -6.46 15.23 -6.10
N THR A 419 -6.01 16.11 -5.20
CA THR A 419 -5.72 17.51 -5.51
C THR A 419 -4.22 17.80 -5.62
N HIS A 420 -3.36 16.79 -5.42
CA HIS A 420 -1.90 16.92 -5.40
C HIS A 420 -1.40 18.02 -4.47
N THR A 421 -2.08 18.19 -3.32
CA THR A 421 -1.88 19.33 -2.41
C THR A 421 -1.46 18.84 -1.03
N ASP A 422 -0.37 19.40 -0.51
CA ASP A 422 0.02 19.20 0.88
C ASP A 422 -0.84 20.09 1.78
N LEU A 423 -1.52 19.47 2.75
CA LEU A 423 -2.46 20.11 3.67
C LEU A 423 -1.82 20.57 4.98
N GLY A 424 -0.53 20.25 5.18
CA GLY A 424 0.26 20.66 6.34
C GLY A 424 0.56 19.54 7.34
N LYS A 425 1.04 19.94 8.52
CA LYS A 425 1.44 19.06 9.63
C LYS A 425 0.37 19.06 10.73
N PHE A 426 -0.03 17.88 11.17
CA PHE A 426 -1.09 17.68 12.16
C PHE A 426 -0.60 16.81 13.32
N ALA A 427 -0.89 17.23 14.55
CA ALA A 427 -0.35 16.60 15.76
C ALA A 427 -1.04 15.28 16.14
N THR A 428 -2.36 15.19 15.97
CA THR A 428 -3.16 14.07 16.53
C THR A 428 -4.15 13.45 15.54
N GLY A 429 -4.44 14.11 14.43
CA GLY A 429 -5.38 13.64 13.42
C GLY A 429 -5.73 14.71 12.40
N TYR A 430 -6.54 14.34 11.41
CA TYR A 430 -7.05 15.22 10.35
C TYR A 430 -8.57 15.07 10.22
N SER A 431 -9.25 16.19 9.99
CA SER A 431 -10.71 16.23 9.78
C SER A 431 -11.04 16.84 8.41
N ALA A 432 -11.75 16.09 7.58
CA ALA A 432 -12.43 16.63 6.41
C ALA A 432 -13.78 17.20 6.86
N VAL A 433 -13.85 18.53 7.02
CA VAL A 433 -15.07 19.24 7.43
C VAL A 433 -15.99 19.45 6.22
N ASN A 434 -17.30 19.26 6.41
CA ASN A 434 -18.31 19.42 5.36
C ASN A 434 -18.07 18.55 4.12
N LEU A 435 -17.60 17.31 4.31
CA LEU A 435 -17.51 16.34 3.21
C LEU A 435 -18.91 16.06 2.69
N ALA A 436 -19.16 16.36 1.41
CA ALA A 436 -20.47 16.26 0.78
C ALA A 436 -21.05 14.83 0.85
N PRO A 437 -22.36 14.65 0.64
CA PRO A 437 -22.96 13.32 0.52
C PRO A 437 -22.20 12.47 -0.52
N HIS A 438 -21.88 11.24 -0.16
CA HIS A 438 -21.17 10.25 -0.98
C HIS A 438 -19.75 10.65 -1.42
N ALA A 439 -19.22 11.75 -0.88
CA ALA A 439 -17.89 12.23 -1.21
C ALA A 439 -16.80 11.53 -0.38
N SER A 440 -15.59 11.57 -0.93
CA SER A 440 -14.40 11.01 -0.32
C SER A 440 -13.21 11.96 -0.35
N ARG A 441 -12.20 11.63 0.45
CA ARG A 441 -10.82 12.11 0.36
C ARG A 441 -9.88 10.92 0.41
N MET A 442 -8.78 10.98 -0.32
CA MET A 442 -7.70 10.01 -0.21
C MET A 442 -6.41 10.75 0.11
N LEU A 443 -5.79 10.35 1.20
CA LEU A 443 -4.69 11.05 1.84
C LEU A 443 -3.48 10.13 1.90
N ARG A 444 -2.30 10.69 1.62
CA ARG A 444 -1.04 10.12 2.10
C ARG A 444 -0.65 10.86 3.37
N VAL A 445 -0.54 10.09 4.44
CA VAL A 445 -0.13 10.57 5.76
C VAL A 445 1.27 10.06 6.03
N VAL A 446 2.21 10.93 6.39
CA VAL A 446 3.60 10.52 6.67
C VAL A 446 3.98 10.99 8.07
N THR A 447 4.34 10.05 8.94
CA THR A 447 4.87 10.38 10.28
C THR A 447 6.11 11.26 10.15
N ASN A 448 6.25 12.21 11.08
CA ASN A 448 7.46 13.00 11.23
C ASN A 448 8.40 12.38 12.27
N GLY A 449 8.74 11.11 12.08
CA GLY A 449 9.52 10.30 13.02
C GLY A 449 8.68 9.60 14.10
N GLY A 450 9.31 8.68 14.83
CA GLY A 450 8.72 8.01 15.99
C GLY A 450 8.20 6.61 15.71
N ALA A 451 7.41 6.09 16.66
CA ALA A 451 6.93 4.71 16.66
C ALA A 451 5.61 4.55 15.90
N ASN A 452 5.54 3.48 15.10
CA ASN A 452 4.38 3.09 14.30
C ASN A 452 3.98 1.68 14.68
N VAL A 453 2.75 1.53 15.18
CA VAL A 453 2.21 0.25 15.62
C VAL A 453 1.49 -0.43 14.46
N VAL A 454 1.72 -1.73 14.36
CA VAL A 454 1.20 -2.60 13.31
C VAL A 454 0.49 -3.76 13.99
N ASN A 455 -0.78 -3.99 13.65
CA ASN A 455 -1.54 -5.14 14.14
C ASN A 455 -1.03 -6.43 13.49
N ASP A 456 -1.25 -7.57 14.12
CA ASP A 456 -0.91 -8.89 13.59
C ASP A 456 -1.65 -9.22 12.27
N ASP A 457 -2.76 -8.57 11.96
CA ASP A 457 -3.48 -8.76 10.69
C ASP A 457 -3.13 -7.73 9.59
N ASP A 458 -2.12 -6.88 9.80
CA ASP A 458 -1.65 -5.93 8.77
C ASP A 458 -1.17 -6.67 7.51
N THR A 459 -1.58 -6.19 6.34
CA THR A 459 -1.27 -6.82 5.04
C THR A 459 0.23 -6.82 4.70
N GLY A 460 1.05 -6.03 5.41
CA GLY A 460 2.50 -6.06 5.33
C GLY A 460 3.17 -7.25 6.03
N ILE A 461 2.42 -8.01 6.83
CA ILE A 461 2.94 -9.20 7.53
C ILE A 461 2.64 -10.44 6.68
N SER A 462 3.68 -11.21 6.36
CA SER A 462 3.53 -12.48 5.66
C SER A 462 3.73 -13.65 6.62
N TYR A 463 2.77 -14.57 6.62
CA TYR A 463 2.80 -15.80 7.42
C TYR A 463 3.14 -17.00 6.54
N THR A 464 4.10 -17.82 6.99
CA THR A 464 4.49 -19.07 6.33
C THR A 464 4.31 -20.25 7.27
N GLY A 465 3.62 -21.27 6.78
CA GLY A 465 3.25 -22.46 7.54
C GLY A 465 1.76 -22.48 7.89
N SER A 466 1.40 -23.26 8.91
CA SER A 466 0.02 -23.49 9.34
C SER A 466 -0.41 -22.47 10.38
N TRP A 467 -0.51 -21.20 9.95
CA TRP A 467 -0.99 -20.12 10.81
C TRP A 467 -2.52 -20.06 10.85
N GLN A 468 -3.03 -19.71 12.02
CA GLN A 468 -4.44 -19.51 12.33
C GLN A 468 -4.62 -18.16 13.03
N ARG A 469 -5.84 -17.63 12.99
CA ARG A 469 -6.20 -16.39 13.69
C ARG A 469 -7.20 -16.67 14.81
N SER A 470 -7.12 -15.88 15.88
CA SER A 470 -8.09 -15.86 16.96
C SER A 470 -8.42 -14.41 17.30
N TRP A 471 -9.71 -14.06 17.36
CA TRP A 471 -10.21 -12.70 17.60
C TRP A 471 -11.29 -12.71 18.68
N ASN A 472 -11.66 -11.54 19.21
CA ASN A 472 -12.60 -11.37 20.32
C ASN A 472 -12.21 -12.20 21.54
N ARG A 473 -10.91 -12.25 21.86
CA ARG A 473 -10.37 -13.13 22.90
C ARG A 473 -10.75 -12.66 24.30
N GLY A 474 -10.93 -11.36 24.51
CA GLY A 474 -11.15 -10.74 25.81
C GLY A 474 -9.96 -10.84 26.76
N LEU A 475 -8.73 -10.99 26.22
CA LEU A 475 -7.52 -11.26 27.00
C LEU A 475 -6.58 -10.03 27.13
N GLY A 476 -6.91 -8.93 26.46
CA GLY A 476 -6.13 -7.68 26.51
C GLY A 476 -5.06 -7.56 25.43
N ASP A 477 -5.14 -8.39 24.39
CA ASP A 477 -4.33 -8.27 23.17
C ASP A 477 -4.68 -6.98 22.42
N PHE A 478 -3.78 -6.54 21.55
CA PHE A 478 -4.00 -5.34 20.74
C PHE A 478 -5.10 -5.67 19.75
N LYS A 479 -6.10 -4.78 19.63
CA LYS A 479 -7.32 -5.01 18.83
C LYS A 479 -8.10 -6.30 19.18
N ASP A 480 -7.77 -6.93 20.31
CA ASP A 480 -8.38 -8.17 20.84
C ASP A 480 -8.26 -9.39 19.92
N ASP A 481 -7.19 -9.45 19.12
CA ASP A 481 -6.85 -10.56 18.24
C ASP A 481 -5.36 -10.94 18.27
N VAL A 482 -5.06 -12.12 17.71
CA VAL A 482 -3.73 -12.68 17.52
C VAL A 482 -3.70 -13.63 16.31
N HIS A 483 -2.52 -13.74 15.70
CA HIS A 483 -2.16 -14.84 14.81
C HIS A 483 -1.30 -15.84 15.58
N TYR A 484 -1.50 -17.13 15.34
CA TYR A 484 -0.78 -18.19 16.03
C TYR A 484 -0.47 -19.39 15.14
N THR A 485 0.57 -20.13 15.52
CA THR A 485 0.92 -21.44 14.93
C THR A 485 1.32 -22.45 15.99
N GLN A 486 1.10 -23.73 15.70
CA GLN A 486 1.52 -24.87 16.51
C GLN A 486 2.76 -25.58 15.97
N ALA A 487 3.04 -25.49 14.67
CA ALA A 487 4.11 -26.25 14.05
C ALA A 487 5.46 -25.57 14.23
N ASN A 488 6.47 -26.31 14.69
CA ASN A 488 7.84 -25.79 14.74
C ASN A 488 8.37 -25.60 13.33
N GLY A 489 9.09 -24.51 13.09
CA GLY A 489 9.57 -24.12 11.77
C GLY A 489 8.66 -23.13 11.04
N ASP A 490 7.40 -23.01 11.45
CA ASP A 490 6.52 -21.93 10.98
C ASP A 490 7.05 -20.56 11.44
N TYR A 491 6.81 -19.55 10.62
CA TYR A 491 7.33 -18.21 10.85
C TYR A 491 6.45 -17.12 10.26
N PHE A 492 6.64 -15.89 10.75
CA PHE A 492 6.16 -14.68 10.07
C PHE A 492 7.34 -13.80 9.69
N GLU A 493 7.13 -12.97 8.67
CA GLU A 493 8.06 -11.94 8.21
C GLU A 493 7.32 -10.60 8.10
N PHE A 494 8.02 -9.53 8.49
CA PHE A 494 7.54 -8.16 8.33
C PHE A 494 8.67 -7.29 7.78
N LYS A 495 8.41 -6.68 6.63
CA LYS A 495 9.33 -5.75 5.97
C LYS A 495 8.95 -4.32 6.35
N PHE A 496 9.90 -3.59 6.93
CA PHE A 496 9.71 -2.20 7.35
C PHE A 496 10.85 -1.33 6.87
N ASN A 497 10.63 -0.02 6.74
CA ASN A 497 11.67 0.96 6.51
C ASN A 497 11.75 1.87 7.74
N GLY A 498 12.83 1.76 8.50
CA GLY A 498 12.95 2.41 9.79
C GLY A 498 14.27 2.12 10.52
N THR A 499 14.37 2.57 11.76
CA THR A 499 15.59 2.54 12.60
C THR A 499 15.51 1.60 13.78
N GLY A 500 14.38 0.89 13.95
CA GLY A 500 14.20 -0.08 15.01
C GLY A 500 12.85 -0.76 14.92
N ILE A 501 12.71 -1.90 15.62
CA ILE A 501 11.47 -2.66 15.70
C ILE A 501 11.36 -3.40 17.04
N ASP A 502 10.18 -3.37 17.63
CA ASP A 502 9.78 -4.11 18.81
C ASP A 502 8.76 -5.19 18.44
N LEU A 503 8.91 -6.38 19.02
CA LEU A 503 7.99 -7.50 18.89
C LEU A 503 7.22 -7.70 20.20
N TYR A 504 5.89 -7.64 20.11
CA TYR A 504 4.98 -7.88 21.22
C TYR A 504 4.17 -9.15 21.00
N THR A 505 4.00 -9.90 22.06
CA THR A 505 3.17 -11.11 22.10
C THR A 505 2.71 -11.38 23.54
N GLU A 506 1.86 -12.38 23.74
CA GLU A 506 1.58 -12.88 25.08
C GLU A 506 2.67 -13.87 25.52
N LYS A 507 2.91 -13.98 26.84
CA LYS A 507 3.67 -15.08 27.43
C LYS A 507 2.73 -16.00 28.19
N ASP A 508 2.85 -17.31 27.99
CA ASP A 508 1.95 -18.30 28.58
C ASP A 508 2.66 -19.66 28.77
N SER A 509 2.10 -20.52 29.62
CA SER A 509 2.65 -21.83 29.94
C SER A 509 2.70 -22.79 28.74
N SER A 510 1.89 -22.52 27.72
CA SER A 510 1.82 -23.29 26.48
C SER A 510 2.83 -22.83 25.42
N GLN A 511 3.61 -21.77 25.66
CA GLN A 511 4.57 -21.23 24.69
C GLN A 511 6.01 -21.65 24.99
N GLY A 512 6.96 -21.26 24.13
CA GLY A 512 8.35 -21.69 24.21
C GLY A 512 9.32 -20.73 23.52
N ASN A 513 10.33 -21.30 22.86
CA ASN A 513 11.39 -20.52 22.24
C ASN A 513 11.00 -20.07 20.82
N VAL A 514 11.40 -18.85 20.47
CA VAL A 514 11.24 -18.23 19.15
C VAL A 514 12.60 -17.68 18.71
N ASP A 515 13.08 -18.09 17.55
CA ASP A 515 14.28 -17.52 16.94
C ASP A 515 13.90 -16.23 16.20
N VAL A 516 14.56 -15.12 16.51
CA VAL A 516 14.32 -13.81 15.89
C VAL A 516 15.52 -13.38 15.05
N TYR A 517 15.25 -13.08 13.80
CA TYR A 517 16.21 -12.65 12.80
C TYR A 517 15.89 -11.21 12.35
N ILE A 518 16.95 -10.45 12.06
CA ILE A 518 16.88 -9.19 11.33
C ILE A 518 17.76 -9.35 10.09
N ASP A 519 17.18 -9.10 8.92
CA ASP A 519 17.85 -9.18 7.61
C ASP A 519 18.52 -10.54 7.37
N GLY A 520 17.82 -11.62 7.74
CA GLY A 520 18.29 -12.99 7.59
C GLY A 520 19.35 -13.43 8.61
N VAL A 521 19.81 -12.53 9.49
CA VAL A 521 20.80 -12.82 10.52
C VAL A 521 20.10 -13.09 11.86
N LEU A 522 20.36 -14.24 12.48
CA LEU A 522 19.86 -14.57 13.80
C LEU A 522 20.38 -13.56 14.82
N LYS A 523 19.48 -12.85 15.50
CA LYS A 523 19.83 -11.88 16.54
C LYS A 523 19.67 -12.46 17.94
N GLN A 524 18.56 -13.15 18.19
CA GLN A 524 18.26 -13.68 19.52
C GLN A 524 17.27 -14.84 19.44
N THR A 525 17.42 -15.84 20.30
CA THR A 525 16.33 -16.78 20.64
C THR A 525 15.64 -16.26 21.90
N VAL A 526 14.38 -15.86 21.79
CA VAL A 526 13.57 -15.36 22.91
C VAL A 526 12.71 -16.48 23.47
N ASN A 527 12.42 -16.44 24.76
CA ASN A 527 11.54 -17.41 25.42
C ASN A 527 10.24 -16.74 25.84
N THR A 528 9.13 -17.16 25.24
CA THR A 528 7.78 -16.65 25.49
C THR A 528 7.00 -17.49 26.50
N TYR A 529 7.63 -18.46 27.16
CA TYR A 529 7.05 -19.17 28.30
C TYR A 529 6.89 -18.26 29.51
N ASN A 530 5.74 -18.37 30.19
CA ASN A 530 5.57 -17.93 31.57
C ASN A 530 4.55 -18.82 32.29
N ALA A 531 4.71 -19.04 33.59
CA ALA A 531 3.81 -19.92 34.34
C ALA A 531 2.35 -19.44 34.35
N THR A 532 2.15 -18.11 34.28
CA THR A 532 0.84 -17.47 34.15
C THR A 532 0.78 -16.62 32.88
N ARG A 533 -0.41 -16.47 32.30
CA ARG A 533 -0.60 -15.64 31.12
C ARG A 533 -0.28 -14.17 31.39
N GLN A 534 0.49 -13.56 30.50
CA GLN A 534 0.81 -12.13 30.49
C GLN A 534 0.66 -11.64 29.05
N THR A 535 -0.31 -10.78 28.77
CA THR A 535 -0.51 -10.18 27.43
C THR A 535 0.38 -8.94 27.24
N GLN A 536 0.53 -8.46 26.00
CA GLN A 536 1.27 -7.24 25.66
C GLN A 536 2.74 -7.22 26.11
N GLN A 537 3.42 -8.36 26.07
CA GLN A 537 4.82 -8.47 26.49
C GLN A 537 5.74 -8.15 25.32
N LYS A 538 6.62 -7.16 25.49
CA LYS A 538 7.74 -6.93 24.57
C LYS A 538 8.78 -8.03 24.78
N VAL A 539 8.85 -8.97 23.84
CA VAL A 539 9.76 -10.12 23.93
C VAL A 539 11.06 -9.91 23.18
N TYR A 540 11.09 -8.99 22.21
CA TYR A 540 12.28 -8.61 21.46
C TYR A 540 12.27 -7.12 21.10
N SER A 541 13.46 -6.54 20.97
CA SER A 541 13.68 -5.16 20.52
C SER A 541 14.97 -5.09 19.71
N ALA A 542 14.93 -4.42 18.57
CA ALA A 542 16.08 -3.97 17.82
C ALA A 542 16.03 -2.44 17.70
N SER A 543 17.11 -1.77 18.03
CA SER A 543 17.26 -0.32 17.93
C SER A 543 18.60 0.05 17.31
N GLY A 544 18.73 1.28 16.82
CA GLY A 544 19.96 1.75 16.16
C GLY A 544 20.22 1.06 14.81
N LEU A 545 19.18 0.57 14.16
CA LEU A 545 19.28 0.11 12.77
C LEU A 545 19.52 1.32 11.86
N SER A 546 20.23 1.10 10.75
CA SER A 546 20.35 2.08 9.68
C SER A 546 18.96 2.54 9.23
N ASN A 547 18.76 3.82 8.95
CA ASN A 547 17.47 4.23 8.39
C ASN A 547 17.34 3.65 6.97
N GLY A 548 16.47 2.65 6.83
CA GLY A 548 16.36 1.90 5.59
C GLY A 548 15.46 0.69 5.74
N VAL A 549 15.37 -0.09 4.66
CA VAL A 549 14.55 -1.28 4.58
C VAL A 549 15.19 -2.43 5.36
N HIS A 550 14.42 -3.02 6.26
CA HIS A 550 14.78 -4.17 7.08
C HIS A 550 13.67 -5.23 7.05
N THR A 551 14.03 -6.47 7.32
CA THR A 551 13.08 -7.58 7.50
C THR A 551 13.23 -8.20 8.87
N LEU A 552 12.17 -8.14 9.68
CA LEU A 552 12.01 -8.95 10.88
C LEU A 552 11.47 -10.32 10.48
N LYS A 553 12.08 -11.39 10.96
CA LYS A 553 11.58 -12.76 10.86
C LYS A 553 11.59 -13.42 12.22
N ALA A 554 10.48 -14.05 12.62
CA ALA A 554 10.41 -14.80 13.87
C ALA A 554 9.93 -16.23 13.60
N VAL A 555 10.69 -17.22 14.06
CA VAL A 555 10.51 -18.64 13.76
C VAL A 555 10.20 -19.43 15.02
N LYS A 556 9.11 -20.20 15.02
CA LYS A 556 8.73 -21.06 16.15
C LYS A 556 9.73 -22.20 16.34
N LYS A 557 10.23 -22.41 17.57
CA LYS A 557 11.20 -23.48 17.88
C LYS A 557 10.66 -24.55 18.82
N THR A 558 10.00 -24.14 19.90
CA THR A 558 9.47 -25.05 20.92
C THR A 558 8.15 -24.52 21.50
N GLY A 559 7.55 -25.26 22.43
CA GLY A 559 6.23 -24.94 22.98
C GLY A 559 5.08 -25.44 22.09
N THR A 560 3.87 -25.38 22.61
CA THR A 560 2.65 -25.71 21.87
C THR A 560 2.30 -24.62 20.88
N TYR A 561 2.41 -23.35 21.27
CA TYR A 561 2.06 -22.20 20.42
C TYR A 561 3.19 -21.18 20.28
N MET A 562 3.22 -20.50 19.14
CA MET A 562 3.83 -19.18 18.96
C MET A 562 2.72 -18.23 18.52
N LEU A 563 2.71 -17.01 19.08
CA LEU A 563 1.73 -15.98 18.76
C LEU A 563 2.41 -14.68 18.33
N LEU A 564 1.75 -13.93 17.46
CA LEU A 564 2.00 -12.52 17.20
C LEU A 564 0.75 -11.71 17.60
N ASP A 565 0.97 -10.62 18.34
CA ASP A 565 -0.06 -9.66 18.77
C ASP A 565 0.15 -8.33 18.04
N LYS A 566 1.32 -7.70 18.18
CA LYS A 566 1.66 -6.50 17.42
C LYS A 566 3.15 -6.31 17.20
N LEU A 567 3.46 -5.48 16.22
CA LEU A 567 4.80 -4.93 15.99
C LEU A 567 4.78 -3.42 16.23
N SER A 568 5.93 -2.85 16.60
CA SER A 568 6.11 -1.41 16.66
C SER A 568 7.46 -1.04 16.06
N PHE A 569 7.47 -0.38 14.91
CA PHE A 569 8.71 0.03 14.25
C PHE A 569 8.91 1.53 14.32
N ASN A 570 10.18 1.95 14.45
CA ASN A 570 10.54 3.36 14.54
C ASN A 570 10.96 3.86 13.17
N VAL A 571 10.50 5.05 12.79
CA VAL A 571 10.97 5.76 11.60
C VAL A 571 11.75 7.00 12.00
N ALA A 572 12.78 7.33 11.23
CA ALA A 572 13.50 8.59 11.41
C ALA A 572 12.67 9.74 10.81
N ALA A 573 12.70 10.89 11.47
CA ALA A 573 12.24 12.12 10.85
C ALA A 573 13.14 12.44 9.62
N PRO A 574 12.58 13.03 8.55
CA PRO A 574 13.41 13.54 7.47
C PRO A 574 14.36 14.63 8.00
N ILE A 575 15.54 14.71 7.41
CA ILE A 575 16.46 15.83 7.64
C ILE A 575 16.01 16.97 6.74
N GLU A 576 15.55 18.06 7.35
CA GLU A 576 15.16 19.27 6.64
C GLU A 576 16.41 20.11 6.35
N ALA A 577 16.61 20.50 5.10
CA ALA A 577 17.66 21.42 4.68
C ALA A 577 17.01 22.70 4.15
N ASN A 578 17.17 23.80 4.89
CA ASN A 578 16.69 25.12 4.46
C ASN A 578 17.42 25.57 3.20
N ASP A 579 16.80 26.38 2.36
CA ASP A 579 17.44 27.07 1.23
C ASP A 579 18.75 27.81 1.60
N THR A 580 18.93 28.22 2.85
CA THR A 580 20.18 28.81 3.37
C THR A 580 21.24 27.80 3.83
N ASP A 581 20.98 26.49 3.75
CA ASP A 581 21.93 25.46 4.15
C ASP A 581 23.20 25.54 3.30
N ALA A 582 24.37 25.42 3.94
CA ALA A 582 25.67 25.56 3.28
C ALA A 582 25.94 24.49 2.21
N GLY A 583 25.17 23.40 2.18
CA GLY A 583 25.21 22.38 1.14
C GLY A 583 24.58 22.80 -0.19
N PHE A 584 23.82 23.89 -0.23
CA PHE A 584 23.27 24.42 -1.48
C PHE A 584 24.33 25.17 -2.29
N THR A 585 24.31 24.93 -3.59
CA THR A 585 25.05 25.70 -4.58
C THR A 585 24.07 26.33 -5.55
N TYR A 586 24.18 27.64 -5.74
CA TYR A 586 23.33 28.42 -6.63
C TYR A 586 24.15 28.88 -7.84
N SER A 587 23.61 28.68 -9.03
CA SER A 587 24.23 29.09 -10.30
C SER A 587 23.30 30.05 -11.04
N GLY A 588 23.88 31.17 -11.50
CA GLY A 588 23.14 32.26 -12.12
C GLY A 588 22.86 33.42 -11.15
N SER A 589 21.74 34.12 -11.36
CA SER A 589 21.36 35.32 -10.61
C SER A 589 20.27 35.01 -9.59
N TRP A 590 20.69 34.70 -8.37
CA TRP A 590 19.78 34.38 -7.25
C TRP A 590 19.65 35.55 -6.27
N SER A 591 18.50 35.63 -5.61
CA SER A 591 18.21 36.58 -4.54
C SER A 591 17.47 35.87 -3.40
N THR A 592 17.51 36.46 -2.21
CA THR A 592 16.81 35.96 -1.03
C THR A 592 15.64 36.85 -0.66
N SER A 593 14.63 36.29 -0.02
CA SER A 593 13.51 37.02 0.59
C SER A 593 13.18 36.42 1.93
N THR A 594 13.24 37.21 3.00
CA THR A 594 13.01 36.78 4.39
C THR A 594 11.79 37.49 5.00
N ALA A 595 11.27 36.99 6.11
CA ALA A 595 10.15 37.57 6.86
C ALA A 595 8.89 37.76 5.98
N ARG A 596 8.59 36.76 5.15
CA ARG A 596 7.56 36.83 4.11
C ARG A 596 6.14 36.73 4.66
N GLY A 597 5.95 36.04 5.79
CA GLY A 597 4.65 35.75 6.38
C GLY A 597 3.76 34.81 5.56
N PHE A 598 4.34 34.04 4.63
CA PHE A 598 3.59 33.14 3.74
C PHE A 598 3.59 31.68 4.19
N GLY A 599 4.28 31.36 5.30
CA GLY A 599 4.37 30.00 5.83
C GLY A 599 5.50 29.16 5.21
N ASP A 600 6.50 29.82 4.64
CA ASP A 600 7.76 29.20 4.21
C ASP A 600 8.53 28.67 5.43
N TYR A 601 9.41 27.70 5.21
CA TYR A 601 10.26 27.17 6.26
C TYR A 601 11.23 28.28 6.67
N ASN A 602 11.38 28.52 7.98
CA ASN A 602 12.10 29.68 8.53
C ASN A 602 11.63 31.06 8.01
N ASP A 603 10.48 31.13 7.35
CA ASP A 603 9.91 32.34 6.74
C ASP A 603 10.84 33.02 5.71
N ASP A 604 11.66 32.23 5.01
CA ASP A 604 12.55 32.66 3.95
C ASP A 604 12.54 31.76 2.69
N VAL A 605 13.05 32.32 1.58
CA VAL A 605 13.22 31.61 0.30
C VAL A 605 14.40 32.19 -0.49
N HIS A 606 15.03 31.34 -1.31
CA HIS A 606 15.90 31.72 -2.42
C HIS A 606 15.11 31.65 -3.71
N TYR A 607 15.27 32.65 -4.57
CA TYR A 607 14.57 32.70 -5.84
C TYR A 607 15.43 33.22 -6.99
N THR A 608 15.03 32.86 -8.20
CA THR A 608 15.55 33.41 -9.46
C THR A 608 14.42 33.72 -10.43
N MET A 609 14.64 34.74 -11.27
CA MET A 609 13.77 35.08 -12.39
C MET A 609 14.31 34.60 -13.74
N THR A 610 15.59 34.20 -13.80
CA THR A 610 16.29 33.91 -15.05
C THR A 610 16.17 32.43 -15.41
N ASN A 611 15.68 32.11 -16.60
CA ASN A 611 15.64 30.72 -17.07
C ASN A 611 17.06 30.16 -17.22
N ASN A 612 17.21 28.85 -16.95
CA ASN A 612 18.46 28.09 -16.88
C ASN A 612 19.31 28.34 -15.63
N ASP A 613 18.94 29.28 -14.76
CA ASP A 613 19.48 29.32 -13.40
C ASP A 613 19.06 28.04 -12.65
N TYR A 614 19.91 27.59 -11.74
CA TYR A 614 19.66 26.36 -10.99
C TYR A 614 20.24 26.40 -9.59
N PHE A 615 19.65 25.61 -8.70
CA PHE A 615 20.32 25.19 -7.47
C PHE A 615 20.71 23.72 -7.59
N GLN A 616 21.72 23.32 -6.82
CA GLN A 616 22.11 21.93 -6.62
C GLN A 616 22.46 21.69 -5.16
N TYR A 617 22.04 20.53 -4.64
CA TYR A 617 22.30 20.09 -3.28
C TYR A 617 22.81 18.65 -3.28
N ALA A 618 23.88 18.39 -2.53
CA ALA A 618 24.41 17.05 -2.30
C ALA A 618 23.88 16.51 -0.97
N PHE A 619 23.35 15.29 -0.97
CA PHE A 619 22.78 14.66 0.22
C PHE A 619 23.24 13.21 0.36
N ASN A 620 23.24 12.70 1.59
CA ASN A 620 23.41 11.27 1.84
C ASN A 620 22.10 10.67 2.34
N GLY A 621 21.53 9.74 1.59
CA GLY A 621 20.21 9.20 1.89
C GLY A 621 19.64 8.31 0.80
N THR A 622 18.39 7.93 0.98
CA THR A 622 17.62 7.02 0.11
C THR A 622 16.49 7.74 -0.64
N GLY A 623 16.38 9.07 -0.47
CA GLY A 623 15.39 9.88 -1.15
C GLY A 623 15.43 11.33 -0.72
N VAL A 624 14.75 12.19 -1.48
CA VAL A 624 14.62 13.63 -1.21
C VAL A 624 13.28 14.14 -1.73
N ASP A 625 12.68 15.08 -1.01
CA ASP A 625 11.58 15.92 -1.48
C ASP A 625 12.07 17.34 -1.75
N LEU A 626 11.61 17.92 -2.84
CA LEU A 626 11.67 19.36 -3.08
C LEU A 626 10.36 19.99 -2.63
N VAL A 627 10.45 20.85 -1.63
CA VAL A 627 9.33 21.60 -1.07
C VAL A 627 9.52 23.08 -1.41
N THR A 628 8.47 23.70 -1.95
CA THR A 628 8.44 25.11 -2.32
C THR A 628 7.00 25.63 -2.34
N GLU A 629 6.80 26.92 -2.57
CA GLU A 629 5.47 27.46 -2.84
C GLU A 629 5.03 27.18 -4.29
N LYS A 630 3.72 27.06 -4.50
CA LYS A 630 3.10 27.16 -5.83
C LYS A 630 2.35 28.48 -5.95
N ASP A 631 2.50 29.19 -7.07
CA ASP A 631 1.87 30.50 -7.30
C ASP A 631 1.70 30.78 -8.80
N SER A 632 0.78 31.68 -9.14
CA SER A 632 0.46 32.08 -10.52
C SER A 632 1.64 32.70 -11.27
N ALA A 633 2.61 33.26 -10.55
CA ALA A 633 3.82 33.84 -11.11
C ALA A 633 4.94 32.82 -11.38
N GLN A 634 4.77 31.56 -11.00
CA GLN A 634 5.76 30.51 -11.20
C GLN A 634 5.46 29.67 -12.45
N GLY A 635 6.35 28.71 -12.74
CA GLY A 635 6.27 27.90 -13.95
C GLY A 635 6.96 26.55 -13.76
N ASP A 636 7.63 26.10 -14.80
CA ASP A 636 8.19 24.76 -14.84
C ASP A 636 9.65 24.71 -14.39
N ILE A 637 10.02 23.59 -13.79
CA ILE A 637 11.35 23.28 -13.27
C ILE A 637 11.77 21.92 -13.79
N ASP A 638 12.93 21.83 -14.43
CA ASP A 638 13.53 20.53 -14.80
C ASP A 638 14.29 19.97 -13.59
N ILE A 639 13.97 18.74 -13.19
CA ILE A 639 14.61 18.06 -12.07
C ILE A 639 15.60 17.00 -12.58
N TYR A 640 16.80 17.03 -12.02
CA TYR A 640 17.87 16.07 -12.24
C TYR A 640 18.27 15.46 -10.91
N VAL A 641 18.51 14.15 -10.91
CA VAL A 641 19.12 13.43 -9.78
C VAL A 641 20.34 12.70 -10.30
N ASP A 642 21.49 12.92 -9.66
CA ASP A 642 22.80 12.37 -10.07
C ASP A 642 23.16 12.71 -11.52
N GLY A 643 22.82 13.93 -11.95
CA GLY A 643 23.03 14.42 -13.31
C GLY A 643 22.08 13.84 -14.36
N VAL A 644 21.18 12.94 -13.99
CA VAL A 644 20.19 12.34 -14.89
C VAL A 644 18.86 13.09 -14.79
N PHE A 645 18.34 13.56 -15.92
CA PHE A 645 17.00 14.17 -15.99
C PHE A 645 15.94 13.18 -15.51
N LYS A 646 15.04 13.64 -14.66
CA LYS A 646 13.95 12.84 -14.10
C LYS A 646 12.61 13.26 -14.67
N GLN A 647 12.23 14.51 -14.49
CA GLN A 647 10.99 15.06 -15.02
C GLN A 647 11.00 16.59 -14.96
N THR A 648 10.08 17.19 -15.72
CA THR A 648 9.69 18.59 -15.56
C THR A 648 8.52 18.64 -14.59
N VAL A 649 8.61 19.47 -13.54
CA VAL A 649 7.51 19.69 -12.59
C VAL A 649 7.02 21.13 -12.68
N SER A 650 5.72 21.34 -12.53
CA SER A 650 5.14 22.68 -12.54
C SER A 650 4.87 23.18 -11.14
N THR A 651 5.40 24.36 -10.81
CA THR A 651 5.12 25.08 -9.56
C THR A 651 4.07 26.18 -9.75
N TYR A 652 3.40 26.20 -10.90
CA TYR A 652 2.24 27.04 -11.12
C TYR A 652 1.04 26.57 -10.29
N ASN A 653 0.34 27.52 -9.67
CA ASN A 653 -1.03 27.33 -9.20
C ASN A 653 -1.79 28.66 -9.28
N ALA A 654 -3.10 28.62 -9.55
CA ALA A 654 -3.89 29.85 -9.69
C ALA A 654 -3.90 30.72 -8.42
N THR A 655 -3.77 30.09 -7.25
CA THR A 655 -3.63 30.74 -5.94
C THR A 655 -2.34 30.30 -5.26
N ARG A 656 -1.82 31.13 -4.35
CA ARG A 656 -0.62 30.75 -3.59
C ARG A 656 -0.89 29.57 -2.66
N LEU A 657 0.00 28.59 -2.68
CA LEU A 657 0.06 27.48 -1.72
C LEU A 657 1.50 27.34 -1.23
N ALA A 658 1.75 27.53 0.06
CA ALA A 658 3.06 27.32 0.66
C ALA A 658 3.30 25.84 1.01
N GLN A 659 4.55 25.46 1.29
CA GLN A 659 4.94 24.11 1.74
C GLN A 659 4.46 22.96 0.84
N GLN A 660 4.54 23.14 -0.48
CA GLN A 660 4.12 22.11 -1.45
C GLN A 660 5.31 21.27 -1.92
N THR A 661 5.18 19.97 -1.79
CA THR A 661 6.08 18.98 -2.37
C THR A 661 5.83 18.94 -3.88
N VAL A 662 6.75 19.53 -4.65
CA VAL A 662 6.64 19.60 -6.12
C VAL A 662 7.42 18.49 -6.81
N TYR A 663 8.35 17.85 -6.10
CA TYR A 663 9.07 16.68 -6.57
C TYR A 663 9.44 15.76 -5.40
N SER A 664 9.35 14.46 -5.60
CA SER A 664 9.75 13.43 -4.64
C SER A 664 10.47 12.30 -5.37
N ILE A 665 11.60 11.86 -4.82
CA ILE A 665 12.24 10.60 -5.22
C ILE A 665 12.52 9.76 -3.97
N ARG A 666 12.34 8.44 -4.11
CA ARG A 666 12.47 7.43 -3.05
C ARG A 666 13.19 6.20 -3.58
N GLY A 667 13.67 5.35 -2.68
CA GLY A 667 14.28 4.07 -3.03
C GLY A 667 15.63 4.23 -3.75
N LEU A 668 16.29 5.38 -3.61
CA LEU A 668 17.69 5.52 -4.00
C LEU A 668 18.53 4.55 -3.14
N ALA A 669 19.64 4.08 -3.71
CA ALA A 669 20.60 3.31 -2.95
C ALA A 669 21.08 4.14 -1.75
N SER A 670 21.35 3.52 -0.60
CA SER A 670 21.92 4.26 0.52
C SER A 670 23.31 4.80 0.13
N GLY A 671 23.47 6.12 0.13
CA GLY A 671 24.72 6.72 -0.30
C GLY A 671 24.60 8.20 -0.62
N SER A 672 25.65 8.73 -1.25
CA SER A 672 25.71 10.13 -1.68
C SER A 672 24.97 10.31 -3.01
N HIS A 673 24.11 11.31 -3.06
CA HIS A 673 23.34 11.71 -4.23
C HIS A 673 23.37 13.22 -4.41
N THR A 674 22.95 13.68 -5.59
CA THR A 674 22.73 15.10 -5.88
C THR A 674 21.34 15.31 -6.44
N ILE A 675 20.67 16.38 -6.02
CA ILE A 675 19.48 16.91 -6.68
C ILE A 675 19.83 18.27 -7.29
N LYS A 676 19.44 18.48 -8.54
CA LYS A 676 19.57 19.74 -9.25
C LYS A 676 18.23 20.11 -9.87
N ALA A 677 17.80 21.35 -9.66
CA ALA A 677 16.55 21.87 -10.20
C ALA A 677 16.84 23.11 -11.02
N VAL A 678 16.38 23.12 -12.28
CA VAL A 678 16.69 24.16 -13.27
C VAL A 678 15.42 24.91 -13.65
N LYS A 679 15.42 26.23 -13.55
CA LYS A 679 14.27 27.07 -13.95
C LYS A 679 14.06 26.98 -15.46
N LYS A 680 12.83 26.68 -15.88
CA LYS A 680 12.46 26.55 -17.30
C LYS A 680 11.51 27.62 -17.78
N SER A 681 10.50 27.97 -16.97
CA SER A 681 9.49 28.97 -17.33
C SER A 681 8.99 29.74 -16.10
N GLY A 682 7.94 30.55 -16.26
CA GLY A 682 7.39 31.41 -15.20
C GLY A 682 8.23 32.66 -14.93
N THR A 683 7.70 33.56 -14.11
CA THR A 683 8.43 34.74 -13.63
C THR A 683 9.46 34.34 -12.58
N TYR A 684 9.10 33.44 -11.65
CA TYR A 684 9.97 33.01 -10.56
C TYR A 684 10.13 31.49 -10.51
N MET A 685 11.31 31.04 -10.07
CA MET A 685 11.51 29.73 -9.44
C MET A 685 11.96 30.00 -8.00
N LEU A 686 11.32 29.32 -7.05
CA LEU A 686 11.64 29.43 -5.63
C LEU A 686 12.12 28.08 -5.08
N LEU A 687 13.04 28.14 -4.13
CA LEU A 687 13.42 27.05 -3.24
C LEU A 687 13.17 27.53 -1.80
N ASP A 688 12.46 26.69 -1.06
CA ASP A 688 12.17 26.85 0.37
C ASP A 688 12.97 25.83 1.18
N LYS A 689 12.72 24.52 0.98
CA LYS A 689 13.53 23.47 1.61
C LYS A 689 13.60 22.16 0.84
N LEU A 690 14.53 21.31 1.27
CA LEU A 690 14.55 19.90 0.93
C LEU A 690 14.27 19.05 2.17
N ASN A 691 13.44 18.01 2.02
CA ASN A 691 13.31 16.96 3.05
C ASN A 691 14.11 15.73 2.60
N VAL A 692 15.27 15.50 3.21
CA VAL A 692 16.15 14.38 2.88
C VAL A 692 15.80 13.17 3.74
N ARG A 693 15.51 12.05 3.08
CA ARG A 693 15.43 10.74 3.75
C ARG A 693 16.85 10.21 3.92
N SER A 694 17.48 10.58 5.03
CA SER A 694 18.89 10.25 5.25
C SER A 694 19.07 8.84 5.79
N SER A 695 20.21 8.22 5.50
CA SER A 695 20.69 7.03 6.21
C SER A 695 21.08 7.35 7.66
N ARG A 696 21.30 8.64 7.95
CA ARG A 696 21.63 9.16 9.28
C ARG A 696 20.38 9.38 10.12
N ILE A 697 20.55 9.28 11.43
CA ILE A 697 19.53 9.57 12.44
C ILE A 697 19.87 10.93 13.06
N GLN A 698 18.99 11.92 12.91
CA GLN A 698 19.12 13.20 13.59
C GLN A 698 18.48 13.13 14.98
N LEU A 699 19.24 13.54 15.99
CA LEU A 699 18.85 13.56 17.40
C LEU A 699 18.78 15.01 17.85
N ASN A 700 17.72 15.36 18.58
CA ASN A 700 17.62 16.67 19.18
C ASN A 700 18.51 16.78 20.42
N ASN A 701 18.98 17.97 20.76
CA ASN A 701 19.66 18.26 22.03
C ASN A 701 18.88 17.81 23.29
N THR A 702 17.56 17.65 23.22
CA THR A 702 16.69 17.21 24.32
C THR A 702 16.49 15.69 24.36
N ASP A 703 17.05 14.94 23.40
CA ASP A 703 16.95 13.49 23.42
C ASP A 703 17.63 12.89 24.65
N SER A 704 16.91 11.99 25.33
CA SER A 704 17.30 11.45 26.64
C SER A 704 18.64 10.68 26.67
N GLY A 705 19.17 10.31 25.49
CA GLY A 705 20.49 9.72 25.37
C GLY A 705 21.65 10.73 25.54
N ILE A 706 21.40 12.02 25.32
CA ILE A 706 22.39 13.08 25.45
C ILE A 706 22.47 13.50 26.91
N THR A 707 23.67 13.45 27.46
CA THR A 707 23.93 13.83 28.85
C THR A 707 24.72 15.13 28.90
N TYR A 708 24.36 15.98 29.85
CA TYR A 708 25.00 17.27 30.07
C TYR A 708 25.62 17.29 31.47
N SER A 709 26.90 17.63 31.55
CA SER A 709 27.66 17.73 32.79
C SER A 709 28.07 19.18 33.03
N GLY A 710 27.77 19.68 34.22
CA GLY A 710 27.96 21.07 34.61
C GLY A 710 26.67 21.87 34.66
N SER A 711 26.75 23.18 34.47
CA SER A 711 25.63 24.13 34.51
C SER A 711 25.11 24.42 33.11
N TRP A 712 24.22 23.54 32.64
CA TRP A 712 23.54 23.68 31.35
C TRP A 712 22.15 24.26 31.51
N SER A 713 21.67 24.92 30.46
CA SER A 713 20.30 25.43 30.36
C SER A 713 19.75 25.14 28.97
N LEU A 714 18.45 24.86 28.89
CA LEU A 714 17.71 24.73 27.64
C LEU A 714 17.10 26.10 27.30
N ASN A 715 17.21 26.51 26.05
CA ASN A 715 16.53 27.69 25.51
C ASN A 715 15.72 27.26 24.28
N ALA A 716 14.40 27.35 24.35
CA ALA A 716 13.47 26.89 23.31
C ALA A 716 12.62 28.05 22.78
N GLY A 717 12.12 27.92 21.55
CA GLY A 717 11.28 28.94 20.89
C GLY A 717 12.06 30.20 20.52
N ARG A 718 13.30 30.03 20.02
CA ARG A 718 14.23 31.14 19.82
C ARG A 718 14.00 31.92 18.52
N GLY A 719 13.37 31.31 17.52
CA GLY A 719 13.15 31.88 16.19
C GLY A 719 14.41 32.09 15.36
N TYR A 720 15.52 31.40 15.66
CA TYR A 720 16.77 31.52 14.90
C TYR A 720 16.97 30.42 13.85
N GLY A 721 16.08 29.43 13.81
CA GLY A 721 16.14 28.32 12.85
C GLY A 721 16.98 27.13 13.33
N ASP A 722 17.27 27.01 14.63
CA ASP A 722 17.86 25.80 15.24
C ASP A 722 16.95 24.58 15.03
N TYR A 723 17.49 23.36 15.10
CA TYR A 723 16.66 22.15 15.02
C TYR A 723 15.64 22.13 16.17
N ASN A 724 14.36 21.95 15.85
CA ASN A 724 13.23 22.11 16.78
C ASN A 724 13.13 23.48 17.48
N ASP A 725 13.83 24.50 16.96
CA ASP A 725 13.92 25.85 17.51
C ASP A 725 14.37 25.89 18.98
N ASP A 726 15.27 24.97 19.37
CA ASP A 726 15.84 24.89 20.70
C ASP A 726 17.36 24.63 20.72
N VAL A 727 18.02 25.03 21.82
CA VAL A 727 19.45 24.77 22.09
C VAL A 727 19.69 24.44 23.55
N HIS A 728 20.58 23.50 23.83
CA HIS A 728 21.23 23.41 25.13
C HIS A 728 22.50 24.25 25.12
N PHE A 729 22.70 25.06 26.16
CA PHE A 729 23.88 25.90 26.26
C PHE A 729 24.50 25.90 27.66
N THR A 730 25.80 26.21 27.71
CA THR A 730 26.54 26.48 28.95
C THR A 730 27.44 27.69 28.80
N ALA A 731 27.58 28.46 29.88
CA ALA A 731 28.55 29.55 29.99
C ALA A 731 29.86 29.12 30.67
N ALA A 732 29.86 28.01 31.43
CA ALA A 732 31.00 27.60 32.24
C ALA A 732 32.01 26.79 31.42
N ASN A 733 33.29 27.16 31.49
CA ASN A 733 34.34 26.38 30.83
C ASN A 733 34.51 25.03 31.53
N ASN A 734 34.79 24.00 30.74
CA ASN A 734 34.89 22.58 31.09
C ASN A 734 33.57 21.85 31.36
N ASP A 735 32.44 22.54 31.29
CA ASP A 735 31.15 21.87 31.09
C ASP A 735 31.17 21.12 29.76
N TYR A 736 30.46 19.99 29.71
CA TYR A 736 30.47 19.15 28.52
C TYR A 736 29.13 18.46 28.27
N MET A 737 28.86 18.18 27.01
CA MET A 737 27.86 17.21 26.59
C MET A 737 28.54 15.87 26.28
N GLN A 738 27.83 14.77 26.46
CA GLN A 738 28.28 13.45 26.06
C GLN A 738 27.12 12.61 25.50
N TYR A 739 27.38 11.86 24.43
CA TYR A 739 26.43 10.94 23.83
C TYR A 739 27.13 9.66 23.35
N THR A 740 26.53 8.50 23.63
CA THR A 740 27.00 7.20 23.14
C THR A 740 26.10 6.74 22.01
N PHE A 741 26.69 6.45 20.86
CA PHE A 741 26.02 5.99 19.65
C PHE A 741 26.56 4.63 19.24
N ASN A 742 25.74 3.86 18.50
CA ASN A 742 26.25 2.74 17.71
C ASN A 742 26.28 3.18 16.24
N GLY A 743 27.43 3.03 15.60
CA GLY A 743 27.53 3.22 14.16
C GLY A 743 28.92 3.53 13.66
N THR A 744 28.99 4.09 12.46
CA THR A 744 30.24 4.34 11.72
C THR A 744 30.60 5.83 11.63
N GLY A 745 29.77 6.72 12.15
CA GLY A 745 30.05 8.15 12.14
C GLY A 745 29.09 8.98 12.98
N ILE A 746 29.49 10.21 13.28
CA ILE A 746 28.68 11.18 13.97
C ILE A 746 29.03 12.59 13.52
N GLU A 747 28.01 13.45 13.43
CA GLU A 747 28.14 14.88 13.22
C GLU A 747 27.45 15.63 14.36
N MET A 748 28.12 16.66 14.87
CA MET A 748 27.62 17.55 15.88
C MET A 748 27.30 18.89 15.24
N LEU A 749 26.04 19.31 15.37
CA LEU A 749 25.53 20.59 14.92
C LEU A 749 25.38 21.55 16.11
N GLY A 750 25.64 22.82 15.83
CA GLY A 750 25.38 23.91 16.74
C GLY A 750 25.49 25.22 16.00
N GLU A 751 25.56 26.31 16.74
CA GLU A 751 25.69 27.62 16.13
C GLU A 751 27.16 28.03 15.99
N LYS A 752 27.45 29.00 15.10
CA LYS A 752 28.68 29.80 15.14
C LYS A 752 28.33 31.27 15.30
N ALA A 753 28.90 31.95 16.30
CA ALA A 753 28.53 33.34 16.62
C ALA A 753 29.64 34.06 17.40
N SER A 754 29.50 35.39 17.54
CA SER A 754 30.56 36.25 18.09
C SER A 754 30.77 36.06 19.59
N ASP A 755 29.80 35.47 20.27
CA ASP A 755 29.78 35.11 21.69
C ASP A 755 30.26 33.68 21.96
N GLN A 756 30.67 32.95 20.92
CA GLN A 756 31.18 31.58 21.04
C GLN A 756 32.72 31.51 20.96
N GLY A 757 33.27 30.32 21.13
CA GLY A 757 34.72 30.10 21.21
C GLY A 757 35.13 28.67 20.90
N ASN A 758 36.15 28.18 21.59
CA ASN A 758 36.72 26.86 21.32
C ASN A 758 35.98 25.75 22.08
N VAL A 759 35.76 24.63 21.39
CA VAL A 759 35.16 23.40 21.92
C VAL A 759 36.10 22.23 21.62
N ASP A 760 36.53 21.51 22.65
CA ASP A 760 37.30 20.28 22.47
C ASP A 760 36.35 19.12 22.21
N ILE A 761 36.59 18.37 21.13
CA ILE A 761 35.77 17.23 20.72
C ILE A 761 36.56 15.94 20.89
N TYR A 762 35.99 14.99 21.62
CA TYR A 762 36.56 13.66 21.87
C TYR A 762 35.65 12.60 21.24
N ILE A 763 36.27 11.55 20.69
CA ILE A 763 35.63 10.28 20.35
C ILE A 763 36.32 9.20 21.17
N ASP A 764 35.54 8.42 21.92
CA ASP A 764 36.03 7.34 22.80
C ASP A 764 37.13 7.79 23.77
N ASN A 765 36.93 8.98 24.35
CA ASN A 765 37.86 9.68 25.23
C ASN A 765 39.21 10.09 24.58
N VAL A 766 39.33 9.98 23.26
CA VAL A 766 40.49 10.47 22.50
C VAL A 766 40.14 11.82 21.87
N LEU A 767 40.94 12.86 22.16
CA LEU A 767 40.77 14.19 21.59
C LEU A 767 40.97 14.11 20.08
N GLN A 768 39.95 14.52 19.33
CA GLN A 768 39.97 14.54 17.87
C GLN A 768 40.36 15.92 17.35
N THR A 769 39.74 16.97 17.89
CA THR A 769 40.01 18.35 17.48
C THR A 769 39.57 19.36 18.55
N THR A 770 40.05 20.60 18.41
CA THR A 770 39.49 21.78 19.07
C THR A 770 38.81 22.62 18.00
N ALA A 771 37.47 22.55 17.93
CA ALA A 771 36.67 23.29 16.98
C ALA A 771 36.48 24.74 17.46
N ASN A 772 36.74 25.73 16.59
CA ASN A 772 36.42 27.12 16.86
C ASN A 772 35.02 27.43 16.31
N THR A 773 34.08 27.79 17.20
CA THR A 773 32.71 28.14 16.84
C THR A 773 32.46 29.65 16.82
N TYR A 774 33.52 30.47 16.83
CA TYR A 774 33.40 31.91 16.61
C TYR A 774 33.01 32.23 15.15
N ASN A 775 32.04 33.11 14.97
CA ASN A 775 31.80 33.81 13.71
C ASN A 775 31.30 35.25 13.97
N ALA A 776 31.61 36.20 13.09
CA ALA A 776 31.20 37.60 13.30
C ALA A 776 29.68 37.79 13.29
N THR A 777 28.97 36.99 12.48
CA THR A 777 27.50 36.91 12.42
C THR A 777 27.02 35.57 12.96
N ARG A 778 25.81 35.50 13.53
CA ARG A 778 25.25 34.23 14.00
C ARG A 778 24.86 33.37 12.78
N LEU A 779 25.35 32.14 12.77
CA LEU A 779 24.99 31.08 11.82
C LEU A 779 24.46 29.90 12.63
N VAL A 780 23.26 29.43 12.33
CA VAL A 780 22.63 28.26 12.98
C VAL A 780 22.86 26.99 12.16
N ASN A 781 22.56 25.80 12.73
CA ASN A 781 22.71 24.49 12.07
C ASN A 781 24.10 24.24 11.45
N GLN A 782 25.16 24.74 12.07
CA GLN A 782 26.52 24.60 11.55
C GLN A 782 27.16 23.31 12.06
N SER A 783 27.83 22.59 11.14
CA SER A 783 28.71 21.49 11.51
C SER A 783 29.88 22.02 12.35
N ILE A 784 29.87 21.67 13.65
CA ILE A 784 30.96 21.93 14.58
C ILE A 784 32.03 20.85 14.41
N TYR A 785 31.59 19.61 14.26
CA TYR A 785 32.46 18.46 14.05
C TYR A 785 31.72 17.36 13.29
N SER A 786 32.41 16.66 12.39
CA SER A 786 31.91 15.44 11.76
C SER A 786 33.04 14.43 11.64
N VAL A 787 32.73 13.17 11.94
CA VAL A 787 33.59 12.02 11.68
C VAL A 787 32.78 10.92 11.02
N ASN A 788 33.38 10.26 10.04
CA ASN A 788 32.82 9.10 9.35
C ASN A 788 33.91 8.02 9.25
N GLY A 789 33.52 6.78 8.96
CA GLY A 789 34.46 5.66 8.78
C GLY A 789 35.04 5.10 10.08
N LEU A 790 34.36 5.32 11.21
CA LEU A 790 34.62 4.56 12.44
C LEU A 790 34.28 3.09 12.20
N ASN A 791 34.91 2.20 12.96
CA ASN A 791 34.53 0.79 12.94
C ASN A 791 33.08 0.64 13.37
N ALA A 792 32.30 -0.22 12.74
CA ALA A 792 30.92 -0.46 13.18
C ALA A 792 30.90 -0.94 14.64
N GLY A 793 30.27 -0.17 15.53
CA GLY A 793 30.26 -0.47 16.95
C GLY A 793 29.82 0.70 17.82
N SER A 794 29.96 0.51 19.14
CA SER A 794 29.61 1.52 20.13
C SER A 794 30.73 2.54 20.29
N HIS A 795 30.38 3.82 20.17
CA HIS A 795 31.29 4.97 20.28
C HIS A 795 30.68 6.06 21.16
N THR A 796 31.52 6.91 21.75
CA THR A 796 31.09 8.05 22.56
C THR A 796 31.67 9.35 22.03
N ILE A 797 30.81 10.31 21.67
CA ILE A 797 31.19 11.70 21.46
C ILE A 797 31.11 12.47 22.77
N LYS A 798 32.12 13.31 23.05
CA LYS A 798 32.12 14.26 24.16
C LYS A 798 32.62 15.61 23.67
N ALA A 799 31.83 16.66 23.87
CA ALA A 799 32.19 18.02 23.48
C ALA A 799 32.30 18.91 24.72
N VAL A 800 33.46 19.53 24.91
CA VAL A 800 33.83 20.26 26.14
C VAL A 800 34.08 21.73 25.84
N LYS A 801 33.35 22.64 26.50
CA LYS A 801 33.56 24.08 26.34
C LYS A 801 34.94 24.50 26.86
N LYS A 802 35.72 25.23 26.06
CA LYS A 802 37.03 25.77 26.48
C LYS A 802 37.08 27.29 26.59
N THR A 803 36.52 28.01 25.61
CA THR A 803 36.52 29.49 25.61
C THR A 803 35.19 30.02 25.08
N GLY A 804 35.08 31.35 24.93
CA GLY A 804 33.84 32.03 24.53
C GLY A 804 32.88 32.26 25.70
N SER A 805 31.86 33.07 25.47
CA SER A 805 30.79 33.29 26.46
C SER A 805 29.91 32.05 26.57
N TYR A 806 29.60 31.40 25.45
CA TYR A 806 28.73 30.23 25.40
C TYR A 806 29.30 29.10 24.53
N MET A 807 28.92 27.86 24.87
CA MET A 807 28.91 26.72 23.96
C MET A 807 27.45 26.31 23.79
N LEU A 808 27.02 26.14 22.54
CA LEU A 808 25.66 25.75 22.19
C LEU A 808 25.67 24.41 21.47
N VAL A 809 24.73 23.55 21.82
CA VAL A 809 24.48 22.25 21.20
C VAL A 809 23.05 22.26 20.68
N ASP A 810 22.92 22.03 19.38
CA ASP A 810 21.65 22.06 18.66
C ASP A 810 21.18 20.62 18.40
N SER A 811 21.93 19.85 17.61
CA SER A 811 21.57 18.46 17.31
C SER A 811 22.77 17.59 16.98
N LEU A 812 22.57 16.27 16.98
CA LEU A 812 23.56 15.28 16.53
C LEU A 812 23.00 14.53 15.32
N ARG A 813 23.84 14.16 14.36
CA ARG A 813 23.48 13.24 13.26
C ARG A 813 24.36 12.01 13.32
N VAL A 814 23.79 10.88 13.70
CA VAL A 814 24.49 9.59 13.78
C VAL A 814 24.44 8.91 12.42
N THR A 815 25.56 8.38 11.96
CA THR A 815 25.62 7.42 10.85
C THR A 815 25.69 6.03 11.48
N PRO A 816 24.63 5.21 11.37
CA PRO A 816 24.57 3.89 12.00
C PRO A 816 25.60 2.88 11.49
#